data_AF-A0A941DMT1-F1
#
_entry.id   AF-A0A941DMT1-F1
#
_cell.length_a   1.000
_cell.length_b   1.000
_cell.length_c   1.000
_cell.angle_alpha   90.00
_cell.angle_beta   90.00
_cell.angle_gamma   90.00
#
_symmetry.space_group_name_H-M   'P 1'
#
loop_
_entity.id
_entity.type
_entity.pdbx_description
1 polymer ?
#
loop_
_entity_poly.entity_id
_entity_poly.type
_entity_poly.pdbx_seq_one_letter_code
_entity_poly.pdbx_strand_id
1 'polypeptide(L)'
;MNHLFELPRLRRIAAGVSLACLFGTAGLAQASIEDHHEFEATLHVPFKGDANLRAGANARYFTLEFDYQHLKTTRAVAWRVELLTPQGRVADRWYGIEKISGKPVSQKIFWNGKTQSGEVLADGNYQVRLTAVTVDAAGVPVMSGVTLNQFAEKTLNALRKEAEVQSWPMQIGKVAAPSMPAFAGLPTRASKLAAASSNAKGLVTRSSVAATGSLPYTVYYGNLHSQTNHSDGGGALTSCTGAQNPQSAAYGPTDAYQYAMNRGLDFLLTSEHNHMYDGSDSTNASASPATAKNLYQSGLSAAASFNAGHANFLGIYGMEWGVISNGGHLNILNANELVGWEYNSSNQLLADTFIAKNDYASLYTLMKQRGWIGQFNHPSTSGQFIVNGTALGYTADGDQAMALCEVMNTSAFSTNTTETESSRSSYEGACKKALEAGYHVAFSTNQDNHCANWGVSYTNRTGVLIPSGLPLNNANFIDAIKARRVFATMDKNSQIVLTANGHVMGERFTNSGALNLNILFANSAGRTAATVEIYEGVPGRNGTVSLLTSSATASVTPAIGEHFYYAKITQDDGNMLWSAPIWVTQSNSSADTTAPTVSATESGSSGTITLSANASDNVGVTKVEFYVDGALKGSSTAAPYSLSLNSTTLSNGSHTLVAKAYDAAGNVGTSSSVSFSVSNVTADTTAPTVTASESGSSGTITLSANATDNVGVTKVEFYVDGTLKGSSTAAPYSLSLNSTTLSNGSHTLVAKAYDAAGNVGTSSSVSFSVSNTVSTQLITNGSFESGASSWTASSGVISNDSTQAARTGTYKAWMNGYGSAHTDTLYQQVSIPSGISSATLSFWLKVVSDETTTTQAYDTLKVQVQNSSGTVLATLATYSNLNKGSSYLQKTFDLSAYKGQTIRIYFVGVEGSTVATSFLVDDVTLTTN
;
A
#
# COMPACT_ATOMS: atom_id res chain seq x y z
N MET A 1 45.08 22.42 18.55
CA MET A 1 46.25 21.56 18.83
C MET A 1 46.25 20.48 17.74
N ASN A 2 46.76 20.77 16.53
CA ASN A 2 48.16 20.54 16.02
C ASN A 2 48.53 19.05 16.00
N HIS A 3 48.98 18.35 14.94
CA HIS A 3 49.51 18.60 13.57
C HIS A 3 49.22 17.34 12.69
N LEU A 4 48.91 17.33 11.37
CA LEU A 4 49.59 17.69 10.10
C LEU A 4 50.76 16.79 9.64
N PHE A 5 50.65 16.19 8.44
CA PHE A 5 51.58 16.15 7.25
C PHE A 5 51.01 15.19 6.16
N GLU A 6 50.46 15.70 5.04
CA GLU A 6 51.02 15.94 3.69
C GLU A 6 51.17 14.73 2.74
N LEU A 7 50.56 14.84 1.55
CA LEU A 7 50.98 14.21 0.29
C LEU A 7 50.76 15.21 -0.88
N PRO A 8 51.65 15.26 -1.90
CA PRO A 8 51.72 16.37 -2.83
C PRO A 8 50.95 16.18 -4.14
N ARG A 9 50.63 17.35 -4.74
CA ARG A 9 49.99 17.61 -6.03
C ARG A 9 50.82 17.11 -7.23
N LEU A 10 50.15 16.76 -8.33
CA LEU A 10 50.59 17.15 -9.68
C LEU A 10 49.42 17.49 -10.62
N ARG A 11 49.64 18.60 -11.34
CA ARG A 11 48.72 19.54 -12.00
C ARG A 11 47.90 19.00 -13.18
N ARG A 12 46.64 19.44 -13.21
CA ARG A 12 45.82 19.63 -14.43
C ARG A 12 46.36 20.79 -15.26
N ILE A 13 46.38 20.65 -16.58
CA ILE A 13 46.37 21.77 -17.53
C ILE A 13 45.00 21.79 -18.17
N ALA A 14 44.22 22.81 -17.84
CA ALA A 14 42.99 23.19 -18.53
C ALA A 14 43.30 24.45 -19.34
N ALA A 15 43.06 24.40 -20.64
CA ALA A 15 42.95 25.58 -21.48
C ALA A 15 41.54 25.59 -22.04
N GLY A 16 40.70 26.47 -21.48
CA GLY A 16 39.41 26.82 -22.06
C GLY A 16 39.60 27.90 -23.11
N VAL A 17 38.86 27.79 -24.21
CA VAL A 17 38.47 28.93 -25.04
C VAL A 17 36.97 28.85 -25.20
N SER A 18 36.27 29.83 -24.63
CA SER A 18 34.85 30.07 -24.85
C SER A 18 34.67 30.90 -26.11
N LEU A 19 33.70 30.55 -26.95
CA LEU A 19 33.06 31.51 -27.83
C LEU A 19 31.57 31.15 -27.96
N ALA A 20 30.73 31.98 -27.37
CA ALA A 20 29.29 31.99 -27.58
C ALA A 20 28.99 32.74 -28.88
N CYS A 21 28.05 32.24 -29.70
CA CYS A 21 26.89 32.99 -30.20
C CYS A 21 26.09 32.23 -31.27
N LEU A 22 24.78 32.51 -31.23
CA LEU A 22 23.77 32.49 -32.30
C LEU A 22 23.07 31.17 -32.65
N PHE A 23 21.81 31.11 -32.20
CA PHE A 23 20.74 30.28 -32.73
C PHE A 23 20.61 30.47 -34.25
N GLY A 24 20.76 29.38 -34.98
CA GLY A 24 20.41 29.24 -36.39
C GLY A 24 19.94 27.81 -36.62
N THR A 25 18.65 27.64 -36.85
CA THR A 25 18.02 26.37 -37.22
C THR A 25 18.57 25.89 -38.56
N ALA A 26 19.43 24.88 -38.53
CA ALA A 26 19.74 24.04 -39.68
C ALA A 26 19.59 22.60 -39.21
N GLY A 27 18.55 21.93 -39.72
CA GLY A 27 18.37 20.50 -39.55
C GLY A 27 19.56 19.78 -40.16
N LEU A 28 20.49 19.35 -39.32
CA LEU A 28 21.44 18.31 -39.68
C LEU A 28 20.68 17.01 -39.52
N ALA A 29 20.30 16.43 -40.66
CA ALA A 29 19.92 15.03 -40.75
C ALA A 29 21.01 14.23 -40.04
N GLN A 30 20.67 13.71 -38.87
CA GLN A 30 21.50 12.77 -38.15
C GLN A 30 21.56 11.53 -39.05
N ALA A 31 22.73 11.30 -39.66
CA ALA A 31 22.96 10.14 -40.49
C ALA A 31 22.54 8.89 -39.70
N SER A 32 21.58 8.16 -40.25
CA SER A 32 21.05 6.91 -39.71
C SER A 32 22.19 5.94 -39.44
N ILE A 33 22.32 5.51 -38.19
CA ILE A 33 23.11 4.32 -37.87
C ILE A 33 22.22 3.14 -38.28
N GLU A 34 22.66 2.37 -39.27
CA GLU A 34 22.02 1.13 -39.74
C GLU A 34 22.21 0.01 -38.68
N ASP A 35 21.25 -0.90 -38.56
CA ASP A 35 20.96 -1.67 -37.34
C ASP A 35 20.98 -3.19 -37.60
N HIS A 36 22.09 -3.76 -38.09
CA HIS A 36 22.36 -5.22 -38.14
C HIS A 36 23.86 -5.55 -38.13
N HIS A 37 24.59 -5.01 -37.16
CA HIS A 37 26.06 -5.03 -37.15
C HIS A 37 26.63 -5.54 -35.81
N GLU A 38 26.45 -6.82 -35.48
CA GLU A 38 27.21 -7.46 -34.39
C GLU A 38 28.31 -8.38 -34.92
N PHE A 39 29.43 -8.42 -34.20
CA PHE A 39 30.57 -9.28 -34.51
C PHE A 39 30.41 -10.62 -33.79
N GLU A 40 30.41 -11.71 -34.54
CA GLU A 40 30.38 -13.06 -34.00
C GLU A 40 31.72 -13.76 -34.15
N ALA A 41 32.10 -14.51 -33.11
CA ALA A 41 33.27 -15.37 -33.12
C ALA A 41 32.91 -16.74 -32.54
N THR A 42 33.07 -17.80 -33.34
CA THR A 42 32.81 -19.19 -32.91
C THR A 42 34.10 -20.02 -32.89
N LEU A 43 34.10 -21.08 -32.09
CA LEU A 43 35.22 -21.98 -31.92
C LEU A 43 34.72 -23.43 -31.93
N HIS A 44 35.20 -24.23 -32.88
CA HIS A 44 34.98 -25.68 -32.90
C HIS A 44 36.22 -26.44 -32.42
N VAL A 45 36.04 -27.28 -31.40
CA VAL A 45 37.09 -28.09 -30.78
C VAL A 45 36.63 -29.55 -30.74
N PRO A 46 37.26 -30.46 -31.51
CA PRO A 46 37.01 -31.89 -31.39
C PRO A 46 37.38 -32.39 -30.00
N PHE A 47 36.40 -32.97 -29.30
CA PHE A 47 36.60 -33.46 -27.93
C PHE A 47 37.67 -34.56 -27.88
N LYS A 48 37.67 -35.47 -28.87
CA LYS A 48 38.72 -36.49 -29.05
C LYS A 48 39.64 -36.09 -30.19
N GLY A 49 40.88 -36.56 -30.12
CA GLY A 49 41.83 -36.41 -31.23
C GLY A 49 41.41 -37.26 -32.42
N ASP A 50 41.86 -36.87 -33.60
CA ASP A 50 41.66 -37.63 -34.83
C ASP A 50 42.85 -38.56 -35.06
N ALA A 51 42.61 -39.86 -34.84
CA ALA A 51 43.62 -40.89 -35.01
C ALA A 51 44.12 -41.05 -36.46
N ASN A 52 43.41 -40.49 -37.44
CA ASN A 52 43.84 -40.50 -38.84
C ASN A 52 44.90 -39.44 -39.16
N LEU A 53 45.13 -38.47 -38.26
CA LEU A 53 46.18 -37.48 -38.42
C LEU A 53 47.53 -38.10 -38.08
N ARG A 54 48.50 -37.96 -39.00
CA ARG A 54 49.84 -38.57 -38.91
C ARG A 54 50.63 -38.20 -37.64
N ALA A 55 50.23 -37.16 -36.92
CA ALA A 55 50.92 -36.65 -35.74
C ALA A 55 50.55 -37.37 -34.41
N GLY A 56 49.65 -38.35 -34.44
CA GLY A 56 49.30 -39.20 -33.29
C GLY A 56 47.84 -39.03 -32.83
N ALA A 57 47.38 -39.93 -31.96
CA ALA A 57 45.96 -40.06 -31.57
C ALA A 57 45.36 -38.82 -30.88
N ASN A 58 46.18 -37.89 -30.40
CA ASN A 58 45.74 -36.64 -29.78
C ASN A 58 45.73 -35.45 -30.73
N ALA A 59 46.22 -35.59 -31.97
CA ALA A 59 46.26 -34.49 -32.93
C ALA A 59 44.83 -34.10 -33.38
N ARG A 60 44.60 -32.80 -33.60
CA ARG A 60 43.30 -32.27 -34.06
C ARG A 60 43.42 -30.86 -34.63
N TYR A 61 42.36 -30.40 -35.28
CA TYR A 61 42.22 -29.02 -35.71
C TYR A 61 41.27 -28.26 -34.78
N PHE A 62 41.65 -27.04 -34.40
CA PHE A 62 40.72 -26.05 -33.86
C PHE A 62 40.27 -25.17 -35.02
N THR A 63 38.96 -25.04 -35.23
CA THR A 63 38.41 -24.19 -36.29
C THR A 63 37.79 -22.96 -35.63
N LEU A 64 38.24 -21.80 -36.10
CA LEU A 64 37.77 -20.48 -35.70
C LEU A 64 36.90 -19.96 -36.84
N GLU A 65 35.75 -19.37 -36.52
CA GLU A 65 34.95 -18.68 -37.52
C GLU A 65 34.60 -17.29 -36.99
N PHE A 66 34.71 -16.30 -37.87
CA PHE A 66 34.44 -14.91 -37.56
C PHE A 66 33.46 -14.37 -38.59
N ASP A 67 32.32 -13.87 -38.12
CA ASP A 67 31.31 -13.23 -38.97
C ASP A 67 31.04 -11.81 -38.48
N TYR A 68 30.78 -10.93 -39.43
CA TYR A 68 30.32 -9.58 -39.16
C TYR A 68 29.41 -9.19 -40.32
N GLN A 69 28.12 -9.44 -40.14
CA GLN A 69 27.14 -9.30 -41.21
C GLN A 69 26.96 -7.84 -41.62
N HIS A 70 26.61 -7.64 -42.89
CA HIS A 70 26.38 -6.34 -43.53
C HIS A 70 27.55 -5.33 -43.47
N LEU A 71 28.75 -5.80 -43.08
CA LEU A 71 29.94 -4.96 -42.96
C LEU A 71 30.28 -4.23 -44.27
N LYS A 72 30.00 -2.93 -44.31
CA LYS A 72 30.23 -2.06 -45.49
C LYS A 72 31.70 -1.76 -45.77
N THR A 73 32.55 -1.85 -44.75
CA THR A 73 33.99 -1.55 -44.83
C THR A 73 34.80 -2.66 -44.18
N THR A 74 35.91 -3.05 -44.78
CA THR A 74 36.78 -4.11 -44.23
C THR A 74 37.19 -3.79 -42.78
N ARG A 75 37.03 -4.76 -41.89
CA ARG A 75 37.52 -4.71 -40.49
C ARG A 75 38.55 -5.80 -40.25
N ALA A 76 39.40 -5.60 -39.25
CA ALA A 76 40.33 -6.62 -38.80
C ALA A 76 39.81 -7.28 -37.52
N VAL A 77 40.09 -8.57 -37.34
CA VAL A 77 39.77 -9.33 -36.13
C VAL A 77 41.07 -9.75 -35.49
N ALA A 78 41.36 -9.21 -34.31
CA ALA A 78 42.46 -9.70 -33.48
C ALA A 78 41.94 -10.88 -32.65
N TRP A 79 42.67 -12.00 -32.62
CA TRP A 79 42.25 -13.18 -31.87
C TRP A 79 43.40 -13.89 -31.16
N ARG A 80 43.05 -14.60 -30.09
CA ARG A 80 43.93 -15.49 -29.32
C ARG A 80 43.18 -16.79 -28.99
N VAL A 81 43.85 -17.92 -29.14
CA VAL A 81 43.40 -19.22 -28.62
C VAL A 81 44.33 -19.66 -27.51
N GLU A 82 43.79 -20.10 -26.39
CA GLU A 82 44.53 -20.63 -25.23
C GLU A 82 44.09 -22.06 -24.94
N LEU A 83 45.06 -22.98 -24.82
CA LEU A 83 44.83 -24.31 -24.26
C LEU A 83 45.01 -24.23 -22.75
N LEU A 84 43.99 -24.58 -21.98
CA LEU A 84 43.95 -24.52 -20.53
C LEU A 84 43.99 -25.92 -19.92
N THR A 85 44.85 -26.12 -18.91
CA THR A 85 44.91 -27.36 -18.12
C THR A 85 43.62 -27.57 -17.32
N PRO A 86 43.38 -28.77 -16.76
CA PRO A 86 42.22 -29.01 -15.87
C PRO A 86 42.14 -28.04 -14.69
N GLN A 87 43.29 -27.48 -14.26
CA GLN A 87 43.39 -26.47 -13.19
C GLN A 87 43.28 -25.02 -13.71
N GLY A 88 42.92 -24.82 -14.97
CA GLY A 88 42.75 -23.50 -15.59
C GLY A 88 44.04 -22.76 -15.94
N ARG A 89 45.22 -23.41 -15.88
CA ARG A 89 46.50 -22.78 -16.26
C ARG A 89 46.66 -22.82 -17.77
N VAL A 90 47.26 -21.79 -18.37
CA VAL A 90 47.54 -21.78 -19.80
C VAL A 90 48.71 -22.72 -20.10
N ALA A 91 48.47 -23.73 -20.92
CA ALA A 91 49.45 -24.71 -21.40
C ALA A 91 50.04 -24.31 -22.77
N ASP A 92 49.25 -23.64 -23.63
CA ASP A 92 49.69 -23.20 -24.96
C ASP A 92 48.87 -22.01 -25.46
N ARG A 93 49.40 -21.25 -26.43
CA ARG A 93 48.75 -20.06 -27.02
C ARG A 93 48.99 -19.89 -28.51
N TRP A 94 47.95 -19.51 -29.24
CA TRP A 94 48.01 -19.10 -30.65
C TRP A 94 47.39 -17.71 -30.83
N TYR A 95 47.86 -16.98 -31.82
CA TYR A 95 47.43 -15.60 -32.13
C TYR A 95 47.22 -15.43 -33.62
N GLY A 96 46.36 -14.49 -34.00
CA GLY A 96 46.21 -14.08 -35.39
C GLY A 96 45.48 -12.75 -35.56
N ILE A 97 45.49 -12.29 -36.81
CA ILE A 97 44.72 -11.14 -37.27
C ILE A 97 44.09 -11.52 -38.60
N GLU A 98 42.77 -11.61 -38.66
CA GLU A 98 42.04 -11.83 -39.91
C GLU A 98 41.39 -10.54 -40.42
N LYS A 99 41.03 -10.49 -41.71
CA LYS A 99 40.26 -9.38 -42.29
C LYS A 99 38.89 -9.89 -42.74
N ILE A 100 37.83 -9.25 -42.30
CA ILE A 100 36.45 -9.53 -42.71
C ILE A 100 36.00 -8.44 -43.67
N SER A 101 35.40 -8.84 -44.79
CA SER A 101 34.85 -7.97 -45.84
C SER A 101 33.51 -8.50 -46.34
N GLY A 102 32.47 -8.41 -45.50
CA GLY A 102 31.09 -8.79 -45.86
C GLY A 102 30.86 -10.29 -46.07
N LYS A 103 31.81 -11.15 -45.68
CA LYS A 103 31.66 -12.62 -45.66
C LYS A 103 32.36 -13.19 -44.42
N PRO A 104 31.83 -14.29 -43.84
CA PRO A 104 32.50 -14.99 -42.76
C PRO A 104 33.92 -15.43 -43.15
N VAL A 105 34.84 -15.42 -42.19
CA VAL A 105 36.22 -15.89 -42.32
C VAL A 105 36.43 -17.11 -41.43
N SER A 106 37.03 -18.17 -41.96
CA SER A 106 37.37 -19.38 -41.21
C SER A 106 38.88 -19.57 -41.14
N GLN A 107 39.40 -19.85 -39.93
CA GLN A 107 40.81 -20.11 -39.67
C GLN A 107 41.00 -21.43 -38.93
N LYS A 108 41.99 -22.23 -39.34
CA LYS A 108 42.28 -23.54 -38.72
C LYS A 108 43.64 -23.56 -38.06
N ILE A 109 43.67 -24.01 -36.81
CA ILE A 109 44.90 -24.26 -36.05
C ILE A 109 45.11 -25.77 -35.96
N PHE A 110 46.22 -26.26 -36.53
CA PHE A 110 46.63 -27.64 -36.32
C PHE A 110 47.38 -27.78 -35.00
N TRP A 111 46.88 -28.64 -34.11
CA TRP A 111 47.56 -29.02 -32.89
C TRP A 111 47.98 -30.49 -32.97
N ASN A 112 49.29 -30.74 -32.86
CA ASN A 112 49.88 -32.06 -33.06
C ASN A 112 49.81 -32.96 -31.79
N GLY A 113 49.10 -32.54 -30.74
CA GLY A 113 49.01 -33.26 -29.48
C GLY A 113 50.12 -32.93 -28.46
N LYS A 114 51.00 -31.96 -28.75
CA LYS A 114 52.06 -31.47 -27.86
C LYS A 114 52.02 -29.96 -27.77
N THR A 115 52.51 -29.37 -26.67
CA THR A 115 52.64 -27.90 -26.59
C THR A 115 53.62 -27.38 -27.65
N GLN A 116 53.61 -26.07 -27.93
CA GLN A 116 54.60 -25.43 -28.81
C GLN A 116 56.06 -25.63 -28.36
N SER A 117 56.31 -25.87 -27.06
CA SER A 117 57.65 -26.22 -26.55
C SER A 117 58.01 -27.70 -26.74
N GLY A 118 57.10 -28.52 -27.28
CA GLY A 118 57.27 -29.95 -27.51
C GLY A 118 56.87 -30.84 -26.32
N GLU A 119 56.30 -30.27 -25.26
CA GLU A 119 55.86 -31.00 -24.07
C GLU A 119 54.64 -31.89 -24.37
N VAL A 120 54.67 -33.13 -23.88
CA VAL A 120 53.52 -34.03 -23.92
C VAL A 120 52.67 -33.76 -22.68
N LEU A 121 51.44 -33.29 -22.89
CA LEU A 121 50.50 -33.06 -21.81
C LEU A 121 49.96 -34.38 -21.26
N ALA A 122 49.70 -34.42 -19.95
CA ALA A 122 49.13 -35.59 -19.27
C ALA A 122 47.70 -35.88 -19.74
N ASP A 123 47.26 -37.13 -19.53
CA ASP A 123 45.87 -37.51 -19.76
C ASP A 123 44.94 -36.66 -18.88
N GLY A 124 43.89 -36.10 -19.48
CA GLY A 124 43.00 -35.18 -18.77
C GLY A 124 41.95 -34.53 -19.66
N ASN A 125 41.00 -33.86 -19.02
CA ASN A 125 40.02 -33.01 -19.68
C ASN A 125 40.47 -31.55 -19.59
N TYR A 126 40.76 -30.96 -20.72
CA TYR A 126 41.29 -29.61 -20.92
C TYR A 126 40.20 -28.68 -21.47
N GLN A 127 40.45 -27.38 -21.45
CA GLN A 127 39.58 -26.38 -22.08
C GLN A 127 40.37 -25.64 -23.16
N VAL A 128 39.74 -25.32 -24.28
CA VAL A 128 40.31 -24.47 -25.33
C VAL A 128 39.46 -23.21 -25.39
N ARG A 129 40.10 -22.05 -25.18
CA ARG A 129 39.45 -20.74 -25.10
C ARG A 129 39.87 -19.84 -26.25
N LEU A 130 38.92 -19.35 -27.03
CA LEU A 130 39.09 -18.25 -27.97
C LEU A 130 38.74 -16.92 -27.30
N THR A 131 39.52 -15.89 -27.58
CA THR A 131 39.18 -14.49 -27.32
C THR A 131 39.39 -13.70 -28.61
N ALA A 132 38.38 -13.01 -29.10
CA ALA A 132 38.43 -12.28 -30.37
C ALA A 132 37.74 -10.91 -30.26
N VAL A 133 38.26 -9.91 -30.97
CA VAL A 133 37.66 -8.56 -31.03
C VAL A 133 37.89 -7.95 -32.40
N THR A 134 36.91 -7.18 -32.88
CA THR A 134 37.08 -6.39 -34.12
C THR A 134 37.79 -5.07 -33.84
N VAL A 135 38.59 -4.63 -34.80
CA VAL A 135 39.22 -3.30 -34.81
C VAL A 135 39.16 -2.69 -36.21
N ASP A 136 39.19 -1.36 -36.27
CA ASP A 136 39.27 -0.64 -37.55
C ASP A 136 40.50 -1.09 -38.35
N ALA A 137 40.30 -1.49 -39.62
CA ALA A 137 41.38 -1.99 -40.47
C ALA A 137 42.48 -0.94 -40.72
N ALA A 138 42.16 0.35 -40.64
CA ALA A 138 43.11 1.47 -40.74
C ALA A 138 44.02 1.59 -39.50
N GLY A 139 43.63 0.99 -38.37
CA GLY A 139 44.35 1.00 -37.10
C GLY A 139 45.29 -0.18 -36.89
N VAL A 140 45.34 -1.16 -37.81
CA VAL A 140 46.33 -2.25 -37.78
C VAL A 140 47.68 -1.67 -38.20
N PRO A 141 48.64 -1.46 -37.28
CA PRO A 141 49.84 -0.71 -37.61
C PRO A 141 50.78 -1.55 -38.46
N VAL A 142 51.35 -0.93 -39.49
CA VAL A 142 52.67 -1.31 -40.01
C VAL A 142 53.71 -0.79 -39.00
N MET A 143 53.67 -1.26 -37.75
CA MET A 143 54.63 -0.83 -36.71
C MET A 143 55.92 -1.62 -36.87
N SER A 144 57.03 -0.96 -37.22
CA SER A 144 58.35 -1.58 -37.11
C SER A 144 58.65 -1.92 -35.65
N GLY A 145 58.91 -3.19 -35.35
CA GLY A 145 59.38 -3.64 -34.03
C GLY A 145 58.33 -4.24 -33.09
N VAL A 146 57.07 -4.44 -33.52
CA VAL A 146 56.05 -5.19 -32.76
C VAL A 146 55.67 -6.45 -33.54
N THR A 147 55.76 -7.61 -32.89
CA THR A 147 55.31 -8.88 -33.51
C THR A 147 53.78 -8.94 -33.59
N LEU A 148 53.25 -9.74 -34.53
CA LEU A 148 51.81 -9.94 -34.67
C LEU A 148 51.15 -10.41 -33.35
N ASN A 149 51.82 -11.31 -32.62
CA ASN A 149 51.35 -11.81 -31.32
C ASN A 149 51.24 -10.68 -30.29
N GLN A 150 52.26 -9.80 -30.20
CA GLN A 150 52.25 -8.66 -29.28
C GLN A 150 51.14 -7.67 -29.62
N PHE A 151 50.88 -7.44 -30.91
CA PHE A 151 49.79 -6.59 -31.35
C PHE A 151 48.43 -7.18 -30.95
N ALA A 152 48.16 -8.44 -31.31
CA ALA A 152 46.90 -9.11 -30.98
C ALA A 152 46.65 -9.11 -29.47
N GLU A 153 47.65 -9.47 -28.66
CA GLU A 153 47.57 -9.46 -27.20
C GLU A 153 47.29 -8.07 -26.63
N LYS A 154 47.98 -7.03 -27.12
CA LYS A 154 47.76 -5.65 -26.66
C LYS A 154 46.34 -5.17 -27.00
N THR A 155 45.86 -5.48 -28.20
CA THR A 155 44.51 -5.13 -28.67
C THR A 155 43.44 -5.82 -27.85
N LEU A 156 43.56 -7.14 -27.65
CA LEU A 156 42.62 -7.93 -26.85
C LEU A 156 42.56 -7.44 -25.40
N ASN A 157 43.70 -7.06 -24.81
CA ASN A 157 43.74 -6.52 -23.46
C ASN A 157 43.12 -5.12 -23.36
N ALA A 158 43.33 -4.26 -24.38
CA ALA A 158 42.75 -2.92 -24.42
C ALA A 158 41.22 -2.94 -24.58
N LEU A 159 40.72 -3.85 -25.42
CA LEU A 159 39.30 -3.99 -25.76
C LEU A 159 38.64 -5.19 -25.08
N ARG A 160 39.17 -5.63 -23.93
CA ARG A 160 38.72 -6.83 -23.22
C ARG A 160 37.23 -6.84 -22.82
N LYS A 161 36.57 -5.67 -22.80
CA LYS A 161 35.13 -5.54 -22.52
C LYS A 161 34.25 -5.72 -23.75
N GLU A 162 34.85 -5.63 -24.93
CA GLU A 162 34.21 -5.77 -26.25
C GLU A 162 34.61 -7.11 -26.90
N ALA A 163 35.47 -7.88 -26.25
CA ALA A 163 35.99 -9.12 -26.78
C ALA A 163 35.02 -10.29 -26.55
N GLU A 164 34.71 -10.99 -27.63
CA GLU A 164 33.97 -12.25 -27.62
C GLU A 164 34.84 -13.38 -27.09
N VAL A 165 34.28 -14.22 -26.21
CA VAL A 165 34.99 -15.31 -25.55
C VAL A 165 34.23 -16.63 -25.71
N GLN A 166 34.87 -17.59 -26.36
CA GLN A 166 34.34 -18.95 -26.53
C GLN A 166 35.23 -19.95 -25.80
N SER A 167 34.66 -20.93 -25.10
CA SER A 167 35.42 -21.97 -24.40
C SER A 167 34.77 -23.34 -24.55
N TRP A 168 35.55 -24.32 -24.99
CA TRP A 168 35.07 -25.68 -25.27
C TRP A 168 35.99 -26.75 -24.70
N PRO A 169 35.43 -27.87 -24.20
CA PRO A 169 36.22 -28.94 -23.61
C PRO A 169 36.95 -29.77 -24.68
N MET A 170 38.09 -30.33 -24.30
CA MET A 170 38.74 -31.41 -25.06
C MET A 170 39.36 -32.44 -24.12
N GLN A 171 39.46 -33.67 -24.58
CA GLN A 171 40.15 -34.75 -23.87
C GLN A 171 41.49 -35.08 -24.55
N ILE A 172 42.51 -35.23 -23.70
CA ILE A 172 43.80 -35.79 -24.05
C ILE A 172 43.91 -37.17 -23.39
N GLY A 173 44.27 -38.18 -24.19
CA GLY A 173 44.50 -39.54 -23.70
C GLY A 173 43.26 -40.21 -23.09
N LYS A 174 43.47 -41.08 -22.10
CA LYS A 174 42.42 -41.88 -21.46
C LYS A 174 42.12 -41.34 -20.06
N VAL A 175 40.94 -40.73 -19.90
CA VAL A 175 40.46 -40.24 -18.61
C VAL A 175 39.45 -41.22 -18.03
N ALA A 176 39.56 -41.50 -16.73
CA ALA A 176 38.56 -42.31 -16.02
C ALA A 176 37.22 -41.57 -15.98
N ALA A 177 36.12 -42.27 -16.29
CA ALA A 177 34.79 -41.70 -16.18
C ALA A 177 34.46 -41.42 -14.70
N PRO A 178 33.84 -40.26 -14.37
CA PRO A 178 33.35 -39.99 -13.03
C PRO A 178 32.27 -41.00 -12.61
N SER A 179 32.21 -41.28 -11.30
CA SER A 179 31.14 -42.09 -10.73
C SER A 179 29.82 -41.30 -10.73
N MET A 180 28.77 -41.89 -11.31
CA MET A 180 27.42 -41.31 -11.33
C MET A 180 26.47 -42.10 -10.44
N PRO A 181 25.55 -41.44 -9.71
CA PRO A 181 24.42 -42.10 -9.07
C PRO A 181 23.60 -42.89 -10.10
N ALA A 182 23.09 -44.05 -9.69
CA ALA A 182 22.16 -44.81 -10.54
C ALA A 182 20.88 -43.98 -10.74
N PHE A 183 20.51 -43.77 -12.00
CA PHE A 183 19.33 -43.00 -12.36
C PHE A 183 18.64 -43.60 -13.58
N ALA A 184 17.38 -43.97 -13.44
CA ALA A 184 16.52 -44.26 -14.58
C ALA A 184 16.03 -42.93 -15.15
N GLY A 185 16.29 -42.68 -16.43
CA GLY A 185 15.85 -41.46 -17.10
C GLY A 185 14.34 -41.24 -16.93
N LEU A 186 13.96 -39.97 -16.78
CA LEU A 186 12.57 -39.54 -16.70
C LEU A 186 11.83 -39.92 -18.00
N PRO A 187 10.53 -40.25 -17.91
CA PRO A 187 9.71 -40.49 -19.09
C PRO A 187 9.79 -39.31 -20.06
N THR A 188 9.99 -39.62 -21.34
CA THR A 188 9.81 -38.70 -22.46
C THR A 188 8.48 -38.99 -23.15
N ARG A 189 8.00 -38.08 -24.00
CA ARG A 189 6.85 -38.35 -24.88
C ARG A 189 7.04 -39.65 -25.67
N ALA A 190 8.19 -39.83 -26.33
CA ALA A 190 8.48 -41.01 -27.13
C ALA A 190 8.39 -42.31 -26.31
N SER A 191 8.90 -42.31 -25.08
CA SER A 191 8.81 -43.47 -24.18
C SER A 191 7.38 -43.79 -23.74
N LYS A 192 6.53 -42.77 -23.50
CA LYS A 192 5.11 -42.97 -23.15
C LYS A 192 4.29 -43.49 -24.32
N LEU A 193 4.51 -42.98 -25.53
CA LEU A 193 3.85 -43.48 -26.74
C LEU A 193 4.21 -44.95 -27.00
N ALA A 194 5.48 -45.32 -26.83
CA ALA A 194 5.92 -46.71 -26.97
C ALA A 194 5.29 -47.63 -25.90
N ALA A 195 5.14 -47.16 -24.67
CA ALA A 195 4.49 -47.92 -23.59
C ALA A 195 2.97 -48.09 -23.80
N ALA A 196 2.30 -47.13 -24.44
CA ALA A 196 0.87 -47.20 -24.77
C ALA A 196 0.57 -48.09 -25.98
N SER A 197 1.55 -48.34 -26.86
CA SER A 197 1.41 -49.24 -28.01
C SER A 197 1.82 -50.67 -27.62
N SER A 198 0.87 -51.53 -27.24
CA SER A 198 1.10 -52.89 -26.74
C SER A 198 1.61 -53.92 -27.78
N ASN A 199 2.45 -53.52 -28.75
CA ASN A 199 3.00 -54.41 -29.78
C ASN A 199 4.48 -54.14 -30.16
N ALA A 200 5.23 -53.37 -29.38
CA ALA A 200 6.66 -53.15 -29.65
C ALA A 200 7.53 -54.33 -29.15
N LYS A 201 7.53 -55.45 -29.89
CA LYS A 201 8.60 -56.46 -29.80
C LYS A 201 9.87 -55.88 -30.42
N GLY A 202 10.85 -55.47 -29.60
CA GLY A 202 12.21 -55.22 -30.11
C GLY A 202 13.11 -54.22 -29.38
N LEU A 203 12.67 -53.51 -28.33
CA LEU A 203 13.57 -52.66 -27.55
C LEU A 203 14.00 -53.41 -26.28
N VAL A 204 15.30 -53.69 -26.24
CA VAL A 204 15.98 -54.46 -25.20
C VAL A 204 15.63 -53.90 -23.82
N THR A 205 14.79 -54.62 -23.09
CA THR A 205 14.60 -54.48 -21.66
C THR A 205 15.87 -54.97 -20.96
N ARG A 206 16.85 -54.09 -20.76
CA ARG A 206 17.90 -54.36 -19.77
C ARG A 206 17.37 -53.97 -18.41
N SER A 207 17.21 -54.99 -17.56
CA SER A 207 16.79 -54.91 -16.17
C SER A 207 17.53 -53.78 -15.45
N SER A 208 16.79 -52.84 -14.88
CA SER A 208 17.30 -51.95 -13.85
C SER A 208 16.42 -52.10 -12.60
N VAL A 209 17.11 -52.23 -11.47
CA VAL A 209 16.56 -52.37 -10.12
C VAL A 209 15.61 -51.20 -9.85
N ALA A 210 14.50 -51.46 -9.16
CA ALA A 210 13.58 -50.41 -8.75
C ALA A 210 14.33 -49.33 -7.95
N ALA A 211 14.45 -48.13 -8.52
CA ALA A 211 14.98 -46.98 -7.80
C ALA A 211 13.98 -46.60 -6.70
N THR A 212 14.48 -46.33 -5.50
CA THR A 212 13.73 -45.55 -4.51
C THR A 212 13.42 -44.17 -5.11
N GLY A 213 12.16 -43.90 -5.46
CA GLY A 213 11.64 -42.54 -5.70
C GLY A 213 11.91 -41.90 -7.08
N SER A 214 11.28 -42.39 -8.15
CA SER A 214 11.26 -41.68 -9.45
C SER A 214 10.72 -40.25 -9.30
N LEU A 215 11.45 -39.24 -9.76
CA LEU A 215 10.96 -37.85 -9.74
C LEU A 215 9.67 -37.75 -10.60
N PRO A 216 8.63 -37.02 -10.15
CA PRO A 216 7.30 -37.05 -10.76
C PRO A 216 7.21 -36.10 -11.96
N TYR A 217 8.12 -36.21 -12.94
CA TYR A 217 8.15 -35.35 -14.13
C TYR A 217 8.24 -36.14 -15.43
N THR A 218 7.76 -35.51 -16.49
CA THR A 218 7.92 -35.94 -17.89
C THR A 218 8.74 -34.88 -18.62
N VAL A 219 9.76 -35.30 -19.36
CA VAL A 219 10.63 -34.40 -20.13
C VAL A 219 10.11 -34.25 -21.55
N TYR A 220 10.03 -33.01 -22.00
CA TYR A 220 9.73 -32.62 -23.37
C TYR A 220 10.93 -31.86 -23.96
N TYR A 221 11.31 -32.17 -25.19
CA TYR A 221 12.45 -31.55 -25.87
C TYR A 221 12.00 -30.65 -27.01
N GLY A 222 12.61 -29.49 -27.10
CA GLY A 222 12.30 -28.57 -28.20
C GLY A 222 13.32 -27.46 -28.34
N ASN A 223 12.89 -26.44 -29.08
CA ASN A 223 13.68 -25.27 -29.44
C ASN A 223 12.86 -24.02 -29.13
N LEU A 224 13.43 -23.08 -28.37
CA LEU A 224 12.75 -21.85 -27.89
C LEU A 224 13.26 -20.59 -28.58
N HIS A 225 13.84 -20.70 -29.78
CA HIS A 225 14.33 -19.55 -30.53
C HIS A 225 14.40 -19.87 -32.03
N SER A 226 13.48 -19.30 -32.81
CA SER A 226 13.37 -19.52 -34.26
C SER A 226 12.51 -18.46 -34.93
N GLN A 227 12.82 -18.18 -36.19
CA GLN A 227 12.17 -17.15 -36.99
C GLN A 227 11.50 -17.80 -38.19
N THR A 228 10.45 -17.16 -38.71
CA THR A 228 9.76 -17.59 -39.92
C THR A 228 9.59 -16.40 -40.86
N ASN A 229 8.88 -16.58 -41.97
CA ASN A 229 8.62 -15.49 -42.90
C ASN A 229 7.77 -14.35 -42.31
N HIS A 230 7.28 -14.47 -41.08
CA HIS A 230 6.62 -13.39 -40.38
C HIS A 230 7.61 -12.26 -39.99
N SER A 231 8.88 -12.60 -39.76
CA SER A 231 10.01 -11.67 -39.67
C SER A 231 11.04 -12.04 -40.74
N ASP A 232 12.31 -12.16 -40.40
CA ASP A 232 13.43 -12.36 -41.32
C ASP A 232 13.86 -13.83 -41.51
N GLY A 233 13.03 -14.77 -41.04
CA GLY A 233 13.25 -16.20 -41.19
C GLY A 233 12.50 -16.84 -42.36
N GLY A 234 12.34 -18.17 -42.31
CA GLY A 234 11.59 -18.94 -43.30
C GLY A 234 12.29 -19.10 -44.64
N GLY A 235 13.60 -18.86 -44.72
CA GLY A 235 14.40 -18.99 -45.95
C GLY A 235 14.49 -20.42 -46.44
N ALA A 236 14.33 -20.64 -47.76
CA ALA A 236 14.46 -21.97 -48.35
C ALA A 236 15.89 -22.50 -48.23
N LEU A 237 16.06 -23.74 -47.78
CA LEU A 237 17.39 -24.33 -47.48
C LEU A 237 18.39 -24.28 -48.63
N THR A 238 17.91 -24.35 -49.88
CA THR A 238 18.76 -24.32 -51.07
C THR A 238 19.34 -22.95 -51.39
N SER A 239 18.78 -21.88 -50.82
CA SER A 239 19.15 -20.49 -51.14
C SER A 239 19.34 -19.59 -49.91
N CYS A 240 19.09 -20.11 -48.70
CA CYS A 240 19.25 -19.37 -47.46
C CYS A 240 20.74 -19.18 -47.15
N THR A 241 21.17 -17.93 -47.03
CA THR A 241 22.56 -17.54 -46.72
C THR A 241 22.65 -16.47 -45.64
N GLY A 242 21.54 -16.14 -44.98
CA GLY A 242 21.41 -15.02 -44.05
C GLY A 242 19.94 -14.70 -43.75
N ALA A 243 19.72 -13.60 -43.01
CA ALA A 243 18.41 -13.03 -42.77
C ALA A 243 17.68 -12.72 -44.09
N GLN A 244 16.36 -12.89 -44.09
CA GLN A 244 15.49 -12.61 -45.23
C GLN A 244 14.80 -11.25 -45.04
N ASN A 245 14.48 -10.56 -46.13
CA ASN A 245 13.59 -9.41 -46.00
C ASN A 245 12.25 -9.88 -45.42
N PRO A 246 11.63 -9.14 -44.47
CA PRO A 246 10.41 -9.61 -43.86
C PRO A 246 9.31 -9.95 -44.86
N GLN A 247 8.62 -11.07 -44.65
CA GLN A 247 7.52 -11.55 -45.51
C GLN A 247 7.92 -11.92 -46.94
N SER A 248 9.21 -11.87 -47.30
CA SER A 248 9.69 -12.27 -48.63
C SER A 248 9.89 -13.78 -48.76
N ALA A 249 10.06 -14.47 -47.64
CA ALA A 249 10.35 -15.89 -47.60
C ALA A 249 9.10 -16.78 -47.65
N ALA A 250 9.28 -18.04 -48.04
CA ALA A 250 8.17 -18.93 -48.41
C ALA A 250 7.47 -19.60 -47.22
N TYR A 251 8.17 -19.78 -46.09
CA TYR A 251 7.72 -20.68 -45.02
C TYR A 251 7.37 -19.94 -43.73
N GLY A 252 6.17 -20.16 -43.22
CA GLY A 252 5.63 -19.49 -42.03
C GLY A 252 5.54 -20.37 -40.78
N PRO A 253 4.85 -19.89 -39.72
CA PRO A 253 4.78 -20.59 -38.43
C PRO A 253 4.25 -22.03 -38.51
N THR A 254 3.20 -22.26 -39.29
CA THR A 254 2.63 -23.60 -39.46
C THR A 254 3.61 -24.58 -40.11
N ASP A 255 4.39 -24.12 -41.10
CA ASP A 255 5.42 -24.93 -41.75
C ASP A 255 6.53 -25.29 -40.75
N ALA A 256 6.93 -24.33 -39.92
CA ALA A 256 7.92 -24.52 -38.87
C ALA A 256 7.49 -25.57 -37.84
N TYR A 257 6.26 -25.48 -37.33
CA TYR A 257 5.71 -26.46 -36.39
C TYR A 257 5.62 -27.85 -37.02
N GLN A 258 5.13 -27.95 -38.26
CA GLN A 258 5.03 -29.21 -38.98
C GLN A 258 6.40 -29.84 -39.20
N TYR A 259 7.40 -29.05 -39.58
CA TYR A 259 8.77 -29.49 -39.79
C TYR A 259 9.38 -30.02 -38.48
N ALA A 260 9.36 -29.22 -37.41
CA ALA A 260 9.92 -29.59 -36.11
C ALA A 260 9.26 -30.85 -35.55
N MET A 261 7.92 -30.95 -35.61
CA MET A 261 7.18 -32.13 -35.18
C MET A 261 7.62 -33.38 -35.96
N ASN A 262 7.76 -33.29 -37.28
CA ASN A 262 8.21 -34.40 -38.13
C ASN A 262 9.66 -34.81 -37.87
N ARG A 263 10.45 -33.93 -37.24
CA ARG A 263 11.83 -34.17 -36.82
C ARG A 263 11.96 -34.62 -35.36
N GLY A 264 10.84 -34.87 -34.69
CA GLY A 264 10.81 -35.46 -33.35
C GLY A 264 10.97 -34.46 -32.21
N LEU A 265 10.77 -33.17 -32.45
CA LEU A 265 10.61 -32.19 -31.37
C LEU A 265 9.22 -32.35 -30.75
N ASP A 266 9.12 -32.00 -29.47
CA ASP A 266 7.87 -31.93 -28.72
C ASP A 266 7.26 -30.53 -28.73
N PHE A 267 8.10 -29.49 -28.86
CA PHE A 267 7.65 -28.11 -28.96
C PHE A 267 8.60 -27.26 -29.82
N LEU A 268 8.09 -26.15 -30.35
CA LEU A 268 8.86 -25.13 -31.05
C LEU A 268 8.28 -23.75 -30.72
N LEU A 269 9.12 -22.80 -30.32
CA LEU A 269 8.78 -21.38 -30.33
C LEU A 269 9.20 -20.76 -31.67
N THR A 270 8.24 -20.19 -32.40
CA THR A 270 8.53 -19.20 -33.44
C THR A 270 8.48 -17.81 -32.78
N SER A 271 9.66 -17.27 -32.50
CA SER A 271 9.91 -16.00 -31.82
C SER A 271 10.28 -14.93 -32.84
N GLU A 272 9.27 -14.32 -33.44
CA GLU A 272 9.49 -13.37 -34.52
C GLU A 272 10.00 -12.02 -34.00
N HIS A 273 10.91 -11.36 -34.72
CA HIS A 273 11.37 -10.03 -34.32
C HIS A 273 10.21 -9.05 -34.17
N ASN A 274 10.27 -8.15 -33.17
CA ASN A 274 9.26 -7.10 -33.04
C ASN A 274 9.22 -6.11 -34.24
N HIS A 275 10.19 -6.21 -35.16
CA HIS A 275 10.40 -5.45 -36.40
C HIS A 275 9.88 -6.19 -37.65
N MET A 276 8.65 -6.71 -37.58
CA MET A 276 8.06 -7.63 -38.56
C MET A 276 7.93 -7.12 -40.01
N TYR A 277 8.18 -5.83 -40.28
CA TYR A 277 7.87 -5.18 -41.58
C TYR A 277 9.03 -4.52 -42.31
N ASP A 278 10.13 -4.28 -41.63
CA ASP A 278 11.30 -3.60 -42.20
C ASP A 278 12.60 -4.35 -41.99
N GLY A 279 12.65 -5.32 -41.07
CA GLY A 279 13.89 -6.04 -40.82
C GLY A 279 14.91 -5.11 -40.18
N SER A 280 14.40 -4.22 -39.30
CA SER A 280 15.11 -3.51 -38.24
C SER A 280 16.01 -2.29 -38.58
N ASP A 281 16.50 -2.16 -39.81
CA ASP A 281 17.44 -1.10 -40.20
C ASP A 281 16.80 0.32 -40.29
N SER A 282 15.47 0.39 -40.36
CA SER A 282 14.68 1.62 -40.39
C SER A 282 13.19 1.29 -40.26
N THR A 283 12.35 2.20 -39.78
CA THR A 283 10.91 1.93 -39.83
C THR A 283 10.40 2.03 -41.27
N ASN A 284 9.69 0.99 -41.74
CA ASN A 284 8.99 1.04 -43.02
C ASN A 284 7.93 2.14 -42.98
N ALA A 285 8.25 3.30 -43.56
CA ALA A 285 7.42 4.50 -43.54
C ALA A 285 6.01 4.29 -44.15
N SER A 286 5.85 3.27 -44.99
CA SER A 286 4.59 2.89 -45.66
C SER A 286 3.87 1.72 -44.98
N ALA A 287 4.39 1.18 -43.89
CA ALA A 287 3.77 0.05 -43.18
C ALA A 287 2.42 0.46 -42.56
N SER A 288 1.49 -0.50 -42.59
CA SER A 288 0.16 -0.37 -42.01
C SER A 288 0.14 -0.98 -40.61
N PRO A 289 -0.23 -0.20 -39.56
CA PRO A 289 -0.41 -0.73 -38.21
C PRO A 289 -1.36 -1.92 -38.16
N ALA A 290 -2.44 -1.88 -38.93
CA ALA A 290 -3.43 -2.96 -38.96
C ALA A 290 -2.82 -4.24 -39.53
N THR A 291 -2.00 -4.14 -40.58
CA THR A 291 -1.34 -5.31 -41.15
C THR A 291 -0.37 -5.92 -40.13
N ALA A 292 0.40 -5.09 -39.42
CA ALA A 292 1.36 -5.58 -38.43
C ALA A 292 0.75 -6.31 -37.26
N LYS A 293 -0.30 -5.73 -36.68
CA LYS A 293 -1.05 -6.35 -35.59
C LYS A 293 -1.74 -7.63 -36.07
N ASN A 294 -2.33 -7.61 -37.26
CA ASN A 294 -2.98 -8.79 -37.84
C ASN A 294 -1.98 -9.92 -38.12
N LEU A 295 -0.73 -9.63 -38.50
CA LEU A 295 0.31 -10.63 -38.69
C LEU A 295 0.74 -11.28 -37.37
N TYR A 296 0.89 -10.49 -36.29
CA TYR A 296 1.15 -11.06 -34.97
C TYR A 296 -0.01 -11.95 -34.49
N GLN A 297 -1.26 -11.47 -34.65
CA GLN A 297 -2.45 -12.24 -34.30
C GLN A 297 -2.64 -13.49 -35.17
N SER A 298 -2.22 -13.47 -36.45
CA SER A 298 -2.28 -14.65 -37.32
C SER A 298 -1.29 -15.72 -36.86
N GLY A 299 -0.11 -15.35 -36.36
CA GLY A 299 0.85 -16.26 -35.76
C GLY A 299 0.34 -16.94 -34.49
N LEU A 300 -0.27 -16.16 -33.58
CA LEU A 300 -0.96 -16.70 -32.40
C LEU A 300 -2.08 -17.68 -32.80
N SER A 301 -2.86 -17.32 -33.82
CA SER A 301 -3.92 -18.17 -34.35
C SER A 301 -3.39 -19.45 -35.01
N ALA A 302 -2.25 -19.36 -35.70
CA ALA A 302 -1.57 -20.50 -36.31
C ALA A 302 -1.09 -21.50 -35.25
N ALA A 303 -0.44 -21.02 -34.19
CA ALA A 303 -0.04 -21.86 -33.06
C ALA A 303 -1.24 -22.55 -32.40
N ALA A 304 -2.29 -21.78 -32.07
CA ALA A 304 -3.50 -22.32 -31.47
C ALA A 304 -4.17 -23.39 -32.34
N SER A 305 -4.28 -23.12 -33.65
CA SER A 305 -4.89 -24.05 -34.62
C SER A 305 -4.04 -25.31 -34.79
N PHE A 306 -2.72 -25.18 -34.85
CA PHE A 306 -1.81 -26.32 -34.94
C PHE A 306 -1.92 -27.21 -33.70
N ASN A 307 -1.94 -26.60 -32.50
CA ASN A 307 -2.07 -27.33 -31.24
C ASN A 307 -3.41 -28.08 -31.13
N ALA A 308 -4.51 -27.50 -31.61
CA ALA A 308 -5.82 -28.16 -31.62
C ALA A 308 -5.82 -29.45 -32.47
N GLY A 309 -5.02 -29.49 -33.54
CA GLY A 309 -4.86 -30.66 -34.40
C GLY A 309 -3.79 -31.66 -33.91
N HIS A 310 -2.91 -31.26 -33.00
CA HIS A 310 -1.71 -32.01 -32.64
C HIS A 310 -1.48 -32.07 -31.13
N ALA A 311 -2.28 -32.86 -30.41
CA ALA A 311 -2.18 -33.02 -28.95
C ALA A 311 -0.81 -33.50 -28.42
N ASN A 312 0.08 -33.94 -29.32
CA ASN A 312 1.41 -34.45 -29.01
C ASN A 312 2.55 -33.48 -29.36
N PHE A 313 2.23 -32.26 -29.80
CA PHE A 313 3.20 -31.22 -30.11
C PHE A 313 2.68 -29.87 -29.60
N LEU A 314 3.59 -28.99 -29.17
CA LEU A 314 3.24 -27.63 -28.76
C LEU A 314 3.95 -26.61 -29.66
N GLY A 315 3.19 -26.05 -30.60
CA GLY A 315 3.55 -24.82 -31.29
C GLY A 315 3.34 -23.63 -30.37
N ILE A 316 4.37 -22.80 -30.22
CA ILE A 316 4.35 -21.58 -29.41
C ILE A 316 4.70 -20.43 -30.35
N TYR A 317 3.91 -19.37 -30.31
CA TYR A 317 4.19 -18.15 -31.03
C TYR A 317 4.47 -17.03 -30.02
N GLY A 318 5.51 -16.25 -30.26
CA GLY A 318 5.91 -15.13 -29.43
C GLY A 318 6.73 -14.13 -30.23
N MET A 319 7.38 -13.22 -29.53
CA MET A 319 8.28 -12.25 -30.16
C MET A 319 9.69 -12.37 -29.61
N GLU A 320 10.67 -12.16 -30.47
CA GLU A 320 12.01 -11.72 -30.08
C GLU A 320 12.00 -10.19 -30.05
N TRP A 321 11.90 -9.64 -28.84
CA TRP A 321 12.02 -8.20 -28.62
C TRP A 321 13.49 -7.85 -28.47
N GLY A 322 14.02 -7.03 -29.37
CA GLY A 322 15.46 -6.81 -29.37
C GLY A 322 15.90 -5.59 -30.15
N VAL A 323 17.00 -5.00 -29.69
CA VAL A 323 17.68 -3.92 -30.37
C VAL A 323 19.04 -4.42 -30.82
N ILE A 324 19.26 -4.39 -32.12
CA ILE A 324 20.33 -5.15 -32.75
C ILE A 324 21.70 -4.51 -32.52
N SER A 325 21.78 -3.19 -32.42
CA SER A 325 23.04 -2.53 -32.05
C SER A 325 23.17 -2.34 -30.54
N ASN A 326 23.93 -3.24 -29.88
CA ASN A 326 24.29 -3.18 -28.46
C ASN A 326 23.13 -3.29 -27.45
N GLY A 327 21.89 -3.35 -27.90
CA GLY A 327 20.75 -3.44 -27.00
C GLY A 327 20.46 -4.86 -26.55
N GLY A 328 20.83 -5.89 -27.31
CA GLY A 328 20.56 -7.30 -26.99
C GLY A 328 19.12 -7.72 -27.32
N HIS A 329 18.88 -9.04 -27.37
CA HIS A 329 17.58 -9.61 -27.74
C HIS A 329 17.00 -10.49 -26.64
N LEU A 330 15.67 -10.48 -26.48
CA LEU A 330 14.99 -11.39 -25.57
C LEU A 330 13.69 -11.92 -26.18
N ASN A 331 13.45 -13.23 -26.02
CA ASN A 331 12.15 -13.79 -26.35
C ASN A 331 11.14 -13.45 -25.26
N ILE A 332 9.94 -13.02 -25.67
CA ILE A 332 8.76 -12.85 -24.82
C ILE A 332 7.76 -13.94 -25.17
N LEU A 333 7.58 -14.87 -24.23
CA LEU A 333 6.64 -15.97 -24.34
C LEU A 333 5.31 -15.60 -23.69
N ASN A 334 4.23 -16.20 -24.20
CA ASN A 334 2.85 -15.97 -23.76
C ASN A 334 2.35 -14.52 -23.98
N ALA A 335 3.03 -13.75 -24.84
CA ALA A 335 2.60 -12.42 -25.25
C ALA A 335 1.45 -12.50 -26.26
N ASN A 336 0.31 -11.91 -25.91
CA ASN A 336 -0.91 -11.89 -26.72
C ASN A 336 -1.07 -10.62 -27.57
N GLU A 337 -0.12 -9.70 -27.49
CA GLU A 337 -0.10 -8.43 -28.22
C GLU A 337 1.34 -8.15 -28.69
N LEU A 338 1.49 -7.40 -29.78
CA LEU A 338 2.80 -7.00 -30.31
C LEU A 338 3.33 -5.79 -29.52
N VAL A 339 4.58 -5.86 -29.06
CA VAL A 339 5.25 -4.78 -28.33
C VAL A 339 6.37 -4.21 -29.20
N GLY A 340 6.44 -2.89 -29.34
CA GLY A 340 7.45 -2.24 -30.18
C GLY A 340 7.48 -0.73 -30.05
N TRP A 341 8.37 -0.05 -30.79
CA TRP A 341 8.55 1.40 -30.75
C TRP A 341 8.35 2.11 -32.09
N GLU A 342 8.00 1.38 -33.14
CA GLU A 342 8.08 1.88 -34.51
C GLU A 342 6.81 2.61 -34.96
N TYR A 343 7.00 3.71 -35.70
CA TYR A 343 5.93 4.54 -36.21
C TYR A 343 6.05 4.73 -37.72
N ASN A 344 4.95 4.60 -38.45
CA ASN A 344 4.91 4.90 -39.88
C ASN A 344 4.98 6.40 -40.18
N SER A 345 5.00 6.78 -41.46
CA SER A 345 5.04 8.18 -41.91
C SER A 345 3.85 9.04 -41.45
N SER A 346 2.73 8.41 -41.09
CA SER A 346 1.54 9.07 -40.53
C SER A 346 1.57 9.16 -39.01
N ASN A 347 2.72 8.88 -38.39
CA ASN A 347 2.92 8.87 -36.94
C ASN A 347 1.97 7.90 -36.20
N GLN A 348 1.76 6.71 -36.77
CA GLN A 348 0.96 5.64 -36.16
C GLN A 348 1.88 4.49 -35.72
N LEU A 349 1.70 4.03 -34.47
CA LEU A 349 2.45 2.93 -33.89
C LEU A 349 2.16 1.62 -34.62
N LEU A 350 3.20 0.90 -35.03
CA LEU A 350 3.13 -0.40 -35.73
C LEU A 350 2.97 -1.61 -34.79
N ALA A 351 2.88 -1.36 -33.49
CA ALA A 351 2.67 -2.34 -32.42
C ALA A 351 1.37 -2.07 -31.65
N ASP A 352 0.94 -3.02 -30.82
CA ASP A 352 -0.19 -2.85 -29.90
C ASP A 352 0.19 -1.97 -28.71
N THR A 353 1.36 -2.23 -28.13
CA THR A 353 1.88 -1.52 -26.96
C THR A 353 3.23 -0.88 -27.27
N PHE A 354 3.34 0.42 -26.98
CA PHE A 354 4.60 1.15 -27.10
C PHE A 354 5.53 0.83 -25.93
N ILE A 355 6.75 0.39 -26.23
CA ILE A 355 7.87 0.40 -25.30
C ILE A 355 9.05 1.02 -26.04
N ALA A 356 9.65 2.06 -25.45
CA ALA A 356 10.75 2.76 -26.08
C ALA A 356 11.95 1.84 -26.34
N LYS A 357 12.66 2.11 -27.44
CA LYS A 357 13.90 1.41 -27.80
C LYS A 357 14.89 1.44 -26.62
N ASN A 358 15.47 0.29 -26.27
CA ASN A 358 16.38 0.08 -25.14
C ASN A 358 15.77 0.26 -23.73
N ASP A 359 14.45 0.47 -23.58
CA ASP A 359 13.81 0.60 -22.27
C ASP A 359 13.38 -0.76 -21.69
N TYR A 360 14.39 -1.57 -21.33
CA TYR A 360 14.20 -2.87 -20.70
C TYR A 360 13.45 -2.80 -19.37
N ALA A 361 13.60 -1.70 -18.61
CA ALA A 361 12.93 -1.55 -17.32
C ALA A 361 11.40 -1.43 -17.49
N SER A 362 10.95 -0.58 -18.42
CA SER A 362 9.52 -0.49 -18.77
C SER A 362 9.01 -1.79 -19.38
N LEU A 363 9.83 -2.46 -20.20
CA LEU A 363 9.47 -3.76 -20.76
C LEU A 363 9.24 -4.82 -19.67
N TYR A 364 10.17 -4.95 -18.72
CA TYR A 364 10.03 -5.89 -17.60
C TYR A 364 8.83 -5.58 -16.72
N THR A 365 8.57 -4.30 -16.49
CA THR A 365 7.38 -3.83 -15.77
C THR A 365 6.11 -4.31 -16.48
N LEU A 366 6.03 -4.13 -17.81
CA LEU A 366 4.90 -4.59 -18.62
C LEU A 366 4.79 -6.12 -18.61
N MET A 367 5.88 -6.84 -18.87
CA MET A 367 5.90 -8.31 -18.88
C MET A 367 5.39 -8.90 -17.56
N LYS A 368 5.85 -8.36 -16.43
CA LYS A 368 5.37 -8.73 -15.09
C LYS A 368 3.88 -8.47 -14.94
N GLN A 369 3.39 -7.29 -15.31
CA GLN A 369 1.97 -6.93 -15.23
C GLN A 369 1.08 -7.87 -16.06
N ARG A 370 1.59 -8.32 -17.22
CA ARG A 370 0.87 -9.23 -18.13
C ARG A 370 1.10 -10.72 -17.83
N GLY A 371 1.99 -11.05 -16.90
CA GLY A 371 2.35 -12.43 -16.57
C GLY A 371 3.09 -13.17 -17.70
N TRP A 372 3.74 -12.41 -18.60
CA TRP A 372 4.59 -12.93 -19.66
C TRP A 372 5.95 -13.38 -19.11
N ILE A 373 6.67 -14.17 -19.90
CA ILE A 373 7.96 -14.74 -19.51
C ILE A 373 9.02 -14.34 -20.52
N GLY A 374 10.19 -13.97 -20.03
CA GLY A 374 11.35 -13.65 -20.84
C GLY A 374 12.42 -14.75 -20.90
N GLN A 375 13.11 -14.82 -22.03
CA GLN A 375 14.39 -15.49 -22.21
C GLN A 375 15.42 -14.50 -22.71
N PHE A 376 16.60 -14.40 -22.08
CA PHE A 376 17.74 -13.72 -22.71
C PHE A 376 18.23 -14.56 -23.89
N ASN A 377 18.16 -14.01 -25.09
CA ASN A 377 18.65 -14.68 -26.30
C ASN A 377 20.10 -14.31 -26.53
N HIS A 378 20.89 -15.32 -26.92
CA HIS A 378 22.32 -15.21 -27.27
C HIS A 378 23.11 -14.12 -26.51
N PRO A 379 22.97 -14.01 -25.16
CA PRO A 379 23.48 -12.85 -24.43
C PRO A 379 25.01 -12.84 -24.41
N SER A 380 25.64 -11.75 -24.82
CA SER A 380 27.10 -11.61 -24.78
C SER A 380 27.61 -10.93 -23.51
N THR A 381 28.83 -11.29 -23.10
CA THR A 381 29.56 -10.56 -22.05
C THR A 381 30.10 -9.21 -22.52
N SER A 382 30.11 -8.99 -23.84
CA SER A 382 30.57 -7.81 -24.56
C SER A 382 29.40 -7.20 -25.32
N GLY A 383 29.21 -5.87 -25.21
CA GLY A 383 28.37 -5.13 -26.15
C GLY A 383 26.86 -5.25 -26.01
N GLN A 384 26.29 -6.37 -25.55
CA GLN A 384 24.84 -6.55 -25.49
C GLN A 384 24.18 -6.08 -24.19
N PHE A 385 22.88 -5.74 -24.27
CA PHE A 385 22.09 -5.17 -23.18
C PHE A 385 22.66 -3.87 -22.63
N ILE A 386 23.18 -2.99 -23.49
CA ILE A 386 23.72 -1.68 -23.10
C ILE A 386 22.66 -0.60 -23.35
N VAL A 387 22.20 0.04 -22.27
CA VAL A 387 21.29 1.18 -22.30
C VAL A 387 22.08 2.46 -22.02
N ASN A 388 22.19 3.35 -22.99
CA ASN A 388 22.92 4.63 -22.87
C ASN A 388 24.38 4.45 -22.37
N GLY A 389 25.09 3.45 -22.89
CA GLY A 389 26.48 3.14 -22.49
C GLY A 389 26.60 2.42 -21.15
N THR A 390 25.48 2.07 -20.49
CA THR A 390 25.45 1.32 -19.23
C THR A 390 24.90 -0.09 -19.49
N ALA A 391 25.66 -1.12 -19.10
CA ALA A 391 25.17 -2.49 -19.15
C ALA A 391 23.91 -2.64 -18.27
N LEU A 392 22.94 -3.40 -18.77
CA LEU A 392 21.67 -3.65 -18.10
C LEU A 392 21.93 -4.35 -16.78
N GLY A 393 21.53 -3.68 -15.71
CA GLY A 393 21.67 -4.18 -14.36
C GLY A 393 20.54 -5.14 -13.97
N TYR A 394 20.65 -5.65 -12.75
CA TYR A 394 19.54 -6.32 -12.08
C TYR A 394 18.37 -5.36 -11.85
N THR A 395 17.16 -5.85 -12.09
CA THR A 395 15.91 -5.18 -11.68
C THR A 395 14.97 -6.22 -11.08
N ALA A 396 14.21 -5.84 -10.05
CA ALA A 396 13.27 -6.77 -9.40
C ALA A 396 12.15 -7.23 -10.35
N ASP A 397 11.67 -6.34 -11.23
CA ASP A 397 10.68 -6.71 -12.24
C ASP A 397 11.28 -7.63 -13.29
N GLY A 398 12.55 -7.40 -13.67
CA GLY A 398 13.30 -8.31 -14.53
C GLY A 398 13.47 -9.70 -13.92
N ASP A 399 13.79 -9.83 -12.63
CA ASP A 399 13.88 -11.15 -11.97
C ASP A 399 12.55 -11.94 -12.02
N GLN A 400 11.44 -11.21 -11.88
CA GLN A 400 10.11 -11.83 -11.96
C GLN A 400 9.73 -12.22 -13.38
N ALA A 401 10.06 -11.38 -14.37
CA ALA A 401 9.71 -11.59 -15.78
C ALA A 401 10.63 -12.59 -16.49
N MET A 402 11.94 -12.54 -16.26
CA MET A 402 12.94 -13.35 -16.97
C MET A 402 13.08 -14.73 -16.32
N ALA A 403 12.87 -15.80 -17.08
CA ALA A 403 12.97 -17.17 -16.59
C ALA A 403 14.08 -17.99 -17.24
N LEU A 404 14.56 -17.59 -18.43
CA LEU A 404 15.54 -18.37 -19.20
C LEU A 404 16.73 -17.50 -19.62
N CYS A 405 17.87 -18.15 -19.78
CA CYS A 405 19.05 -17.57 -20.40
C CYS A 405 19.64 -18.59 -21.37
N GLU A 406 19.73 -18.20 -22.64
CA GLU A 406 20.31 -19.04 -23.67
C GLU A 406 21.80 -19.23 -23.40
N VAL A 407 22.20 -20.46 -23.05
CA VAL A 407 23.59 -20.80 -22.71
C VAL A 407 24.41 -21.16 -23.94
N MET A 408 23.74 -21.59 -25.02
CA MET A 408 24.37 -22.00 -26.26
C MET A 408 23.39 -21.87 -27.43
N ASN A 409 23.88 -21.36 -28.55
CA ASN A 409 23.15 -21.29 -29.81
C ASN A 409 24.00 -21.85 -30.97
N THR A 410 23.35 -22.45 -31.96
CA THR A 410 23.98 -22.80 -33.25
C THR A 410 24.02 -21.59 -34.17
N SER A 411 24.70 -21.70 -35.31
CA SER A 411 24.56 -20.67 -36.36
C SER A 411 23.10 -20.50 -36.79
N ALA A 412 22.59 -19.27 -36.67
CA ALA A 412 21.22 -18.87 -37.03
C ALA A 412 20.87 -19.16 -38.50
N PHE A 413 21.88 -19.09 -39.37
CA PHE A 413 21.76 -19.26 -40.82
C PHE A 413 22.23 -20.63 -41.32
N SER A 414 22.40 -21.60 -40.40
CA SER A 414 22.72 -22.96 -40.79
C SER A 414 21.65 -23.52 -41.71
N THR A 415 22.06 -24.12 -42.83
CA THR A 415 21.19 -24.92 -43.70
C THR A 415 21.33 -26.41 -43.41
N ASN A 416 22.04 -26.78 -42.35
CA ASN A 416 22.30 -28.16 -41.98
C ASN A 416 21.00 -28.89 -41.60
N THR A 417 20.82 -30.10 -42.12
CA THR A 417 19.64 -30.94 -41.86
C THR A 417 19.98 -32.29 -41.24
N THR A 418 21.27 -32.51 -40.97
CA THR A 418 21.88 -33.74 -40.47
C THR A 418 22.32 -33.63 -39.01
N GLU A 419 22.00 -32.52 -38.33
CA GLU A 419 22.39 -32.21 -36.95
C GLU A 419 23.92 -32.18 -36.72
N THR A 420 24.69 -31.74 -37.73
CA THR A 420 26.16 -31.72 -37.68
C THR A 420 26.76 -30.32 -37.78
N GLU A 421 25.98 -29.26 -37.54
CA GLU A 421 26.51 -27.90 -37.51
C GLU A 421 27.68 -27.79 -36.52
N SER A 422 28.81 -27.26 -36.98
CA SER A 422 30.02 -27.08 -36.18
C SER A 422 30.12 -25.69 -35.55
N SER A 423 29.50 -24.70 -36.17
CA SER A 423 29.50 -23.30 -35.74
C SER A 423 28.48 -23.09 -34.62
N ARG A 424 29.00 -22.82 -33.42
CA ARG A 424 28.22 -22.70 -32.19
C ARG A 424 28.85 -21.66 -31.27
N SER A 425 28.01 -20.89 -30.63
CA SER A 425 28.38 -19.86 -29.65
C SER A 425 27.91 -20.28 -28.27
N SER A 426 28.80 -20.14 -27.29
CA SER A 426 28.50 -20.30 -25.87
C SER A 426 28.34 -18.93 -25.22
N TYR A 427 27.29 -18.80 -24.42
CA TYR A 427 26.91 -17.60 -23.68
C TYR A 427 26.93 -17.85 -22.17
N GLU A 428 27.54 -18.96 -21.73
CA GLU A 428 27.62 -19.36 -20.32
C GLU A 428 28.16 -18.24 -19.42
N GLY A 429 29.12 -17.45 -19.92
CA GLY A 429 29.68 -16.31 -19.19
C GLY A 429 28.64 -15.21 -18.90
N ALA A 430 27.76 -14.91 -19.85
CA ALA A 430 26.72 -13.90 -19.67
C ALA A 430 25.60 -14.42 -18.76
N CYS A 431 25.18 -15.68 -18.92
CA CYS A 431 24.20 -16.29 -18.02
C CYS A 431 24.72 -16.36 -16.58
N LYS A 432 26.02 -16.64 -16.36
CA LYS A 432 26.65 -16.54 -15.03
C LYS A 432 26.55 -15.13 -14.45
N LYS A 433 26.79 -14.09 -15.25
CA LYS A 433 26.63 -12.69 -14.81
C LYS A 433 25.17 -12.39 -14.45
N ALA A 434 24.20 -12.88 -15.21
CA ALA A 434 22.78 -12.70 -14.90
C ALA A 434 22.41 -13.35 -13.56
N LEU A 435 22.82 -14.61 -13.34
CA LEU A 435 22.61 -15.33 -12.08
C LEU A 435 23.25 -14.59 -10.89
N GLU A 436 24.50 -14.16 -11.05
CA GLU A 436 25.24 -13.40 -10.03
C GLU A 436 24.71 -11.98 -9.82
N ALA A 437 24.00 -11.40 -10.79
CA ALA A 437 23.28 -10.16 -10.58
C ALA A 437 22.00 -10.36 -9.74
N GLY A 438 21.54 -11.61 -9.58
CA GLY A 438 20.35 -11.98 -8.83
C GLY A 438 19.18 -12.45 -9.70
N TYR A 439 19.32 -12.51 -11.03
CA TYR A 439 18.28 -13.07 -11.89
C TYR A 439 18.18 -14.58 -11.72
N HIS A 440 16.97 -15.07 -11.49
CA HIS A 440 16.71 -16.50 -11.34
C HIS A 440 16.30 -17.12 -12.69
N VAL A 441 17.30 -17.36 -13.54
CA VAL A 441 17.10 -17.92 -14.88
C VAL A 441 17.58 -19.37 -14.95
N ALA A 442 16.87 -20.21 -15.71
CA ALA A 442 17.36 -21.53 -16.11
C ALA A 442 18.08 -21.46 -17.46
N PHE A 443 18.96 -22.41 -17.73
CA PHE A 443 19.64 -22.47 -19.01
C PHE A 443 18.75 -23.10 -20.09
N SER A 444 18.70 -22.44 -21.25
CA SER A 444 18.15 -23.00 -22.49
C SER A 444 19.25 -23.09 -23.55
N THR A 445 19.04 -23.91 -24.57
CA THR A 445 19.88 -23.91 -25.77
C THR A 445 18.99 -24.00 -26.99
N ASN A 446 19.26 -23.16 -27.97
CA ASN A 446 18.43 -23.06 -29.16
C ASN A 446 19.27 -22.94 -30.43
N GLN A 447 18.63 -22.59 -31.53
CA GLN A 447 19.25 -22.61 -32.86
C GLN A 447 19.05 -21.32 -33.66
N ASP A 448 18.15 -20.44 -33.21
CA ASP A 448 17.85 -19.15 -33.86
C ASP A 448 17.64 -19.32 -35.37
N ASN A 449 16.84 -20.33 -35.72
CA ASN A 449 16.72 -20.80 -37.09
C ASN A 449 16.05 -19.72 -37.95
N HIS A 450 16.77 -19.18 -38.93
CA HIS A 450 16.23 -18.33 -39.99
C HIS A 450 16.01 -19.11 -41.29
N CYS A 451 16.80 -20.16 -41.51
CA CYS A 451 16.57 -21.10 -42.59
C CYS A 451 15.52 -22.15 -42.17
N ALA A 452 14.79 -22.72 -43.14
CA ALA A 452 13.68 -23.65 -42.90
C ALA A 452 14.12 -25.08 -42.45
N ASN A 453 14.97 -25.17 -41.41
CA ASN A 453 15.50 -26.38 -40.78
C ASN A 453 15.27 -26.41 -39.26
N TRP A 454 14.12 -25.90 -38.80
CA TRP A 454 13.81 -25.75 -37.38
C TRP A 454 14.10 -27.00 -36.54
N GLY A 455 15.01 -26.83 -35.57
CA GLY A 455 15.39 -27.85 -34.60
C GLY A 455 16.38 -28.92 -35.08
N VAL A 456 16.96 -28.81 -36.29
CA VAL A 456 17.86 -29.84 -36.85
C VAL A 456 19.23 -29.33 -37.35
N SER A 457 19.60 -28.07 -37.06
CA SER A 457 20.98 -27.60 -37.29
C SER A 457 21.98 -28.44 -36.50
N TYR A 458 21.64 -28.72 -35.24
CA TYR A 458 22.44 -29.54 -34.33
C TYR A 458 21.55 -30.36 -33.37
N THR A 459 22.19 -31.21 -32.58
CA THR A 459 21.52 -32.14 -31.64
C THR A 459 21.05 -31.47 -30.34
N ASN A 460 21.29 -30.17 -30.17
CA ASN A 460 20.94 -29.43 -28.96
C ASN A 460 19.43 -29.28 -28.77
N ARG A 461 18.98 -29.36 -27.52
CA ARG A 461 17.59 -29.23 -27.10
C ARG A 461 17.48 -28.47 -25.79
N THR A 462 16.43 -27.69 -25.67
CA THR A 462 15.92 -27.28 -24.36
C THR A 462 14.96 -28.35 -23.85
N GLY A 463 15.26 -28.91 -22.68
CA GLY A 463 14.43 -29.92 -22.00
C GLY A 463 13.57 -29.27 -20.93
N VAL A 464 12.25 -29.47 -21.00
CA VAL A 464 11.28 -28.91 -20.03
C VAL A 464 10.62 -30.04 -19.26
N LEU A 465 10.65 -29.94 -17.92
CA LEU A 465 10.09 -30.92 -17.00
C LEU A 465 8.68 -30.49 -16.58
N ILE A 466 7.67 -31.16 -17.13
CA ILE A 466 6.27 -30.97 -16.75
C ILE A 466 5.88 -32.06 -15.75
N PRO A 467 5.17 -31.75 -14.64
CA PRO A 467 4.70 -32.76 -13.70
C PRO A 467 3.98 -33.91 -14.39
N SER A 468 4.32 -35.14 -14.00
CA SER A 468 3.77 -36.35 -14.59
C SER A 468 2.25 -36.42 -14.42
N GLY A 469 1.56 -36.76 -15.51
CA GLY A 469 0.09 -36.81 -15.55
C GLY A 469 -0.55 -35.55 -16.15
N LEU A 470 0.19 -34.43 -16.21
CA LEU A 470 -0.26 -33.24 -16.91
C LEU A 470 0.01 -33.34 -18.42
N PRO A 471 -0.93 -32.89 -19.29
CA PRO A 471 -0.73 -32.87 -20.73
C PRO A 471 0.26 -31.76 -21.15
N LEU A 472 0.95 -31.98 -22.27
CA LEU A 472 1.71 -30.93 -22.94
C LEU A 472 0.73 -29.93 -23.58
N ASN A 473 0.53 -28.79 -22.92
CA ASN A 473 -0.24 -27.67 -23.42
C ASN A 473 0.42 -26.35 -22.97
N ASN A 474 -0.03 -25.22 -23.52
CA ASN A 474 0.59 -23.92 -23.23
C ASN A 474 0.60 -23.60 -21.73
N ALA A 475 -0.48 -23.86 -21.00
CA ALA A 475 -0.57 -23.53 -19.57
C ALA A 475 0.48 -24.29 -18.74
N ASN A 476 0.51 -25.62 -18.84
CA ASN A 476 1.45 -26.45 -18.08
C ASN A 476 2.90 -26.20 -18.51
N PHE A 477 3.13 -25.88 -19.78
CA PHE A 477 4.44 -25.53 -20.30
C PHE A 477 4.94 -24.21 -19.69
N ILE A 478 4.14 -23.16 -19.75
CA ILE A 478 4.43 -21.85 -19.17
C ILE A 478 4.65 -21.96 -17.65
N ASP A 479 3.85 -22.76 -16.93
CA ASP A 479 4.06 -23.02 -15.50
C ASP A 479 5.40 -23.71 -15.21
N ALA A 480 5.80 -24.69 -16.03
CA ALA A 480 7.11 -25.34 -15.91
C ALA A 480 8.27 -24.37 -16.15
N ILE A 481 8.17 -23.48 -17.14
CA ILE A 481 9.16 -22.42 -17.38
C ILE A 481 9.19 -21.43 -16.21
N LYS A 482 8.04 -21.00 -15.68
CA LYS A 482 7.97 -20.12 -14.48
C LYS A 482 8.62 -20.78 -13.26
N ALA A 483 8.51 -22.09 -13.12
CA ALA A 483 9.19 -22.85 -12.08
C ALA A 483 10.66 -23.19 -12.40
N ARG A 484 11.21 -22.66 -13.51
CA ARG A 484 12.59 -22.89 -13.98
C ARG A 484 12.92 -24.39 -14.10
N ARG A 485 11.92 -25.22 -14.40
CA ARG A 485 12.05 -26.67 -14.55
C ARG A 485 12.59 -27.03 -15.93
N VAL A 486 13.78 -26.53 -16.22
CA VAL A 486 14.39 -26.54 -17.54
C VAL A 486 15.85 -26.99 -17.45
N PHE A 487 16.33 -27.68 -18.47
CA PHE A 487 17.75 -27.91 -18.66
C PHE A 487 18.13 -27.70 -20.13
N ALA A 488 19.39 -27.34 -20.36
CA ALA A 488 19.97 -27.25 -21.68
C ALA A 488 20.81 -28.51 -21.95
N THR A 489 20.73 -29.06 -23.16
CA THR A 489 21.55 -30.21 -23.58
C THR A 489 22.00 -30.05 -25.02
N MET A 490 23.24 -30.44 -25.31
CA MET A 490 23.74 -30.61 -26.69
C MET A 490 23.33 -31.96 -27.30
N ASP A 491 22.77 -32.87 -26.51
CA ASP A 491 22.35 -34.21 -26.96
C ASP A 491 20.86 -34.42 -26.72
N LYS A 492 20.12 -34.68 -27.80
CA LYS A 492 18.67 -34.95 -27.79
C LYS A 492 18.25 -36.20 -27.00
N ASN A 493 19.20 -37.04 -26.57
CA ASN A 493 18.95 -38.27 -25.82
C ASN A 493 19.29 -38.16 -24.32
N SER A 494 19.88 -37.03 -23.91
CA SER A 494 20.41 -36.82 -22.56
C SER A 494 19.49 -36.00 -21.66
N GLN A 495 19.46 -36.38 -20.39
CA GLN A 495 18.77 -35.67 -19.32
C GLN A 495 19.76 -35.36 -18.20
N ILE A 496 19.61 -34.18 -17.59
CA ILE A 496 20.31 -33.80 -16.36
C ILE A 496 19.29 -33.25 -15.37
N VAL A 497 19.40 -33.65 -14.10
CA VAL A 497 18.63 -33.08 -13.00
C VAL A 497 19.55 -32.88 -11.80
N LEU A 498 19.57 -31.67 -11.24
CA LEU A 498 20.19 -31.40 -9.95
C LEU A 498 19.13 -31.48 -8.85
N THR A 499 19.46 -32.12 -7.72
CA THR A 499 18.63 -32.12 -6.52
C THR A 499 19.42 -31.64 -5.31
N ALA A 500 18.75 -31.01 -4.34
CA ALA A 500 19.33 -30.59 -3.07
C ALA A 500 18.36 -30.89 -1.92
N ASN A 501 18.75 -31.73 -0.97
CA ASN A 501 17.92 -32.09 0.21
C ASN A 501 16.45 -32.47 -0.14
N GLY A 502 16.21 -33.13 -1.29
CA GLY A 502 14.87 -33.51 -1.75
C GLY A 502 14.18 -32.50 -2.68
N HIS A 503 14.69 -31.28 -2.79
CA HIS A 503 14.27 -30.28 -3.77
C HIS A 503 14.91 -30.56 -5.14
N VAL A 504 14.27 -30.15 -6.23
CA VAL A 504 14.77 -30.31 -7.60
C VAL A 504 15.14 -28.97 -8.24
N MET A 505 16.04 -28.99 -9.22
CA MET A 505 16.52 -27.81 -9.97
C MET A 505 15.39 -26.86 -10.40
N GLY A 506 15.61 -25.55 -10.28
CA GLY A 506 14.62 -24.50 -10.51
C GLY A 506 13.88 -24.04 -9.24
N GLU A 507 13.90 -24.82 -8.15
CA GLU A 507 13.34 -24.40 -6.86
C GLU A 507 14.17 -23.33 -6.17
N ARG A 508 13.48 -22.55 -5.34
CA ARG A 508 14.05 -21.64 -4.35
C ARG A 508 13.57 -22.06 -2.96
N PHE A 509 14.46 -22.29 -2.01
CA PHE A 509 14.07 -22.73 -0.67
C PHE A 509 15.06 -22.26 0.41
N THR A 510 14.61 -22.27 1.67
CA THR A 510 15.47 -21.97 2.82
C THR A 510 16.12 -23.25 3.34
N ASN A 511 17.41 -23.19 3.66
CA ASN A 511 18.16 -24.31 4.20
C ASN A 511 18.86 -23.92 5.52
N SER A 512 18.97 -24.87 6.43
CA SER A 512 19.78 -24.73 7.64
C SER A 512 20.75 -25.91 7.75
N GLY A 513 22.04 -25.63 7.96
CA GLY A 513 23.08 -26.67 8.05
C GLY A 513 23.46 -27.25 6.69
N ALA A 514 23.69 -28.57 6.64
CA ALA A 514 24.25 -29.24 5.47
C ALA A 514 23.25 -29.33 4.30
N LEU A 515 23.74 -28.99 3.11
CA LEU A 515 23.09 -29.08 1.82
C LEU A 515 23.71 -30.25 1.04
N ASN A 516 22.90 -31.28 0.76
CA ASN A 516 23.33 -32.45 0.00
C ASN A 516 22.86 -32.33 -1.45
N LEU A 517 23.82 -32.14 -2.37
CA LEU A 517 23.61 -31.95 -3.79
C LEU A 517 23.85 -33.26 -4.55
N ASN A 518 22.96 -33.63 -5.47
CA ASN A 518 23.12 -34.81 -6.31
C ASN A 518 22.78 -34.51 -7.77
N ILE A 519 23.69 -34.85 -8.68
CA ILE A 519 23.48 -34.81 -10.13
C ILE A 519 22.93 -36.16 -10.58
N LEU A 520 21.77 -36.14 -11.21
CA LEU A 520 21.15 -37.28 -11.88
C LEU A 520 21.35 -37.10 -13.39
N PHE A 521 21.93 -38.12 -14.04
CA PHE A 521 22.19 -38.11 -15.47
C PHE A 521 21.68 -39.41 -16.10
N ALA A 522 20.97 -39.29 -17.21
CA ALA A 522 20.57 -40.42 -18.02
C ALA A 522 20.76 -40.07 -19.49
N ASN A 523 21.17 -41.07 -20.27
CA ASN A 523 21.20 -40.97 -21.72
C ASN A 523 20.62 -42.23 -22.33
N SER A 524 19.59 -42.06 -23.17
CA SER A 524 18.88 -43.19 -23.79
C SER A 524 19.65 -43.86 -24.93
N ALA A 525 20.74 -43.24 -25.43
CA ALA A 525 21.64 -43.78 -26.44
C ALA A 525 22.92 -44.41 -25.85
N GLY A 526 23.05 -44.48 -24.51
CA GLY A 526 24.18 -45.12 -23.82
C GLY A 526 25.42 -44.25 -23.64
N ARG A 527 25.34 -42.94 -23.84
CA ARG A 527 26.45 -42.01 -23.57
C ARG A 527 26.77 -41.94 -22.08
N THR A 528 28.05 -41.78 -21.77
CA THR A 528 28.56 -41.63 -20.40
C THR A 528 29.09 -40.23 -20.14
N ALA A 529 29.17 -39.83 -18.87
CA ALA A 529 29.83 -38.59 -18.47
C ALA A 529 31.36 -38.75 -18.58
N ALA A 530 32.03 -37.75 -19.14
CA ALA A 530 33.49 -37.58 -19.12
C ALA A 530 33.93 -36.57 -18.05
N THR A 531 33.10 -35.56 -17.76
CA THR A 531 33.23 -34.68 -16.59
C THR A 531 31.88 -34.45 -15.94
N VAL A 532 31.89 -34.24 -14.62
CA VAL A 532 30.76 -33.75 -13.85
C VAL A 532 31.23 -32.61 -12.97
N GLU A 533 30.45 -31.54 -12.91
CA GLU A 533 30.79 -30.31 -12.21
C GLU A 533 29.55 -29.77 -11.51
N ILE A 534 29.68 -29.41 -10.23
CA ILE A 534 28.70 -28.60 -9.51
C ILE A 534 29.34 -27.23 -9.33
N TYR A 535 28.65 -26.20 -9.80
CA TYR A 535 29.04 -24.81 -9.63
C TYR A 535 28.23 -24.16 -8.52
N GLU A 536 28.86 -23.27 -7.76
CA GLU A 536 28.24 -22.38 -6.78
C GLU A 536 28.35 -20.93 -7.25
N GLY A 537 27.26 -20.18 -7.12
CA GLY A 537 27.30 -18.73 -7.15
C GLY A 537 26.55 -18.12 -5.97
N VAL A 538 26.82 -16.85 -5.73
CA VAL A 538 26.23 -16.04 -4.65
C VAL A 538 25.93 -14.67 -5.22
N PRO A 539 24.67 -14.22 -5.26
CA PRO A 539 24.31 -12.92 -5.81
C PRO A 539 25.19 -11.79 -5.24
N GLY A 540 25.66 -10.92 -6.13
CA GLY A 540 26.54 -9.80 -5.82
C GLY A 540 28.03 -10.01 -6.09
N ARG A 541 28.50 -11.21 -6.50
CA ARG A 541 29.93 -11.43 -6.85
C ARG A 541 30.23 -11.18 -8.34
N ASN A 542 29.36 -10.48 -9.05
CA ASN A 542 29.60 -9.92 -10.39
C ASN A 542 30.06 -10.95 -11.44
N GLY A 543 29.38 -12.10 -11.50
CA GLY A 543 29.66 -13.18 -12.45
C GLY A 543 30.67 -14.22 -11.96
N THR A 544 31.16 -14.10 -10.71
CA THR A 544 32.14 -15.03 -10.13
C THR A 544 31.50 -16.31 -9.63
N VAL A 545 30.99 -17.11 -10.56
CA VAL A 545 30.53 -18.48 -10.30
C VAL A 545 31.74 -19.41 -10.20
N SER A 546 31.84 -20.14 -9.10
CA SER A 546 33.00 -20.97 -8.77
C SER A 546 32.66 -22.46 -8.86
N LEU A 547 33.62 -23.27 -9.26
CA LEU A 547 33.49 -24.73 -9.21
C LEU A 547 33.50 -25.19 -7.75
N LEU A 548 32.41 -25.78 -7.28
CA LEU A 548 32.30 -26.36 -5.94
C LEU A 548 32.97 -27.74 -5.88
N THR A 549 32.64 -28.61 -6.83
CA THR A 549 33.21 -29.96 -6.91
C THR A 549 33.16 -30.52 -8.32
N SER A 550 34.08 -31.45 -8.63
CA SER A 550 34.07 -32.27 -9.84
C SER A 550 33.50 -33.68 -9.60
N SER A 551 32.62 -33.82 -8.60
CA SER A 551 31.94 -35.07 -8.24
C SER A 551 30.43 -34.93 -8.44
N ALA A 552 29.75 -36.05 -8.75
CA ALA A 552 28.31 -36.07 -8.97
C ALA A 552 27.49 -35.81 -7.70
N THR A 553 28.11 -35.90 -6.52
CA THR A 553 27.49 -35.64 -5.23
C THR A 553 28.37 -34.69 -4.41
N ALA A 554 27.76 -33.79 -3.64
CA ALA A 554 28.44 -32.92 -2.69
C ALA A 554 27.62 -32.77 -1.42
N SER A 555 28.29 -32.66 -0.27
CA SER A 555 27.69 -32.21 0.98
C SER A 555 28.45 -30.97 1.44
N VAL A 556 27.76 -29.84 1.49
CA VAL A 556 28.35 -28.53 1.84
C VAL A 556 27.46 -27.85 2.87
N THR A 557 28.03 -27.06 3.78
CA THR A 557 27.23 -26.11 4.57
C THR A 557 27.47 -24.73 3.95
N PRO A 558 26.51 -24.18 3.18
CA PRO A 558 26.66 -22.86 2.58
C PRO A 558 26.92 -21.79 3.66
N ALA A 559 27.55 -20.69 3.28
CA ALA A 559 27.59 -19.51 4.13
C ALA A 559 26.17 -18.94 4.28
N ILE A 560 25.94 -18.13 5.32
CA ILE A 560 24.63 -17.48 5.50
C ILE A 560 24.35 -16.52 4.36
N GLY A 561 23.12 -16.56 3.84
CA GLY A 561 22.69 -15.74 2.71
C GLY A 561 22.20 -16.58 1.54
N GLU A 562 22.05 -15.92 0.39
CA GLU A 562 21.56 -16.55 -0.83
C GLU A 562 22.69 -17.17 -1.64
N HIS A 563 22.48 -18.40 -2.08
CA HIS A 563 23.36 -19.18 -2.92
C HIS A 563 22.55 -19.79 -4.06
N PHE A 564 23.19 -20.05 -5.20
CA PHE A 564 22.64 -20.92 -6.23
C PHE A 564 23.66 -21.97 -6.64
N TYR A 565 23.14 -23.14 -7.02
CA TYR A 565 23.95 -24.25 -7.49
C TYR A 565 23.40 -24.78 -8.80
N TYR A 566 24.26 -25.05 -9.78
CA TYR A 566 23.86 -25.76 -10.99
C TYR A 566 24.89 -26.81 -11.37
N ALA A 567 24.42 -27.84 -12.08
CA ALA A 567 25.24 -28.95 -12.54
C ALA A 567 25.60 -28.77 -14.02
N LYS A 568 26.82 -29.19 -14.36
CA LYS A 568 27.30 -29.26 -15.73
C LYS A 568 27.94 -30.63 -15.98
N ILE A 569 27.60 -31.24 -17.11
CA ILE A 569 28.18 -32.51 -17.56
C ILE A 569 28.78 -32.31 -18.94
N THR A 570 29.97 -32.84 -19.17
CA THR A 570 30.50 -33.10 -20.52
C THR A 570 30.46 -34.60 -20.76
N GLN A 571 29.83 -35.03 -21.86
CA GLN A 571 29.71 -36.43 -22.26
C GLN A 571 31.00 -36.95 -22.91
N ASP A 572 31.09 -38.27 -23.11
CA ASP A 572 32.23 -38.95 -23.73
C ASP A 572 32.52 -38.56 -25.20
N ASP A 573 31.56 -37.91 -25.86
CA ASP A 573 31.68 -37.31 -27.20
C ASP A 573 31.88 -35.79 -27.17
N GLY A 574 31.90 -35.16 -25.99
CA GLY A 574 32.08 -33.73 -25.82
C GLY A 574 30.79 -32.91 -25.77
N ASN A 575 29.63 -33.53 -25.97
CA ASN A 575 28.35 -32.85 -25.78
C ASN A 575 28.17 -32.44 -24.32
N MET A 576 27.55 -31.29 -24.10
CA MET A 576 27.44 -30.67 -22.78
C MET A 576 25.98 -30.53 -22.35
N LEU A 577 25.76 -30.61 -21.04
CA LEU A 577 24.47 -30.41 -20.40
C LEU A 577 24.59 -29.43 -19.24
N TRP A 578 23.55 -28.64 -19.01
CA TRP A 578 23.43 -27.70 -17.89
C TRP A 578 22.07 -27.85 -17.23
N SER A 579 22.05 -28.13 -15.92
CA SER A 579 20.80 -28.11 -15.14
C SER A 579 20.34 -26.67 -14.89
N ALA A 580 19.05 -26.44 -14.66
CA ALA A 580 18.64 -25.20 -13.99
C ALA A 580 19.39 -25.04 -12.65
N PRO A 581 19.65 -23.79 -12.23
CA PRO A 581 20.11 -23.54 -10.87
C PRO A 581 19.03 -23.91 -9.84
N ILE A 582 19.47 -24.39 -8.68
CA ILE A 582 18.66 -24.48 -7.48
C ILE A 582 19.12 -23.39 -6.51
N TRP A 583 18.17 -22.62 -5.99
CA TRP A 583 18.41 -21.45 -5.16
C TRP A 583 18.16 -21.77 -3.69
N VAL A 584 19.11 -21.40 -2.86
CA VAL A 584 19.15 -21.75 -1.45
C VAL A 584 19.41 -20.49 -0.63
N THR A 585 18.47 -20.15 0.25
CA THR A 585 18.71 -19.14 1.29
C THR A 585 19.17 -19.86 2.55
N GLN A 586 20.46 -19.83 2.84
CA GLN A 586 21.01 -20.42 4.05
C GLN A 586 20.72 -19.53 5.26
N SER A 587 20.07 -20.08 6.28
CA SER A 587 19.76 -19.40 7.54
C SER A 587 20.60 -19.93 8.72
N ASN A 588 20.80 -19.06 9.72
CA ASN A 588 21.40 -19.41 11.01
C ASN A 588 20.44 -20.20 11.92
N SER A 589 19.15 -20.17 11.61
CA SER A 589 18.11 -20.85 12.36
C SER A 589 18.00 -22.30 11.88
N SER A 590 18.36 -23.25 12.73
CA SER A 590 17.58 -24.49 12.79
C SER A 590 16.11 -24.09 12.94
N ALA A 591 15.20 -24.64 12.13
CA ALA A 591 13.77 -24.34 12.24
C ALA A 591 13.33 -24.41 13.71
N ASP A 592 12.75 -23.32 14.23
CA ASP A 592 12.20 -23.35 15.58
C ASP A 592 10.97 -24.25 15.59
N THR A 593 11.01 -25.28 16.42
CA THR A 593 9.94 -26.28 16.56
C THR A 593 9.31 -26.25 17.95
N THR A 594 9.80 -25.37 18.82
CA THR A 594 9.29 -25.23 20.18
C THR A 594 8.07 -24.33 20.13
N ALA A 595 6.94 -24.80 20.65
CA ALA A 595 5.75 -23.95 20.74
C ALA A 595 5.86 -22.97 21.92
N PRO A 596 5.29 -21.76 21.80
CA PRO A 596 5.22 -20.83 22.92
C PRO A 596 4.57 -21.43 24.15
N THR A 597 5.04 -21.04 25.33
CA THR A 597 4.32 -21.25 26.58
C THR A 597 3.38 -20.07 26.81
N VAL A 598 2.12 -20.33 27.19
CA VAL A 598 1.13 -19.27 27.43
C VAL A 598 0.22 -19.59 28.60
N SER A 599 -0.05 -18.57 29.42
CA SER A 599 -1.08 -18.56 30.45
C SER A 599 -2.05 -17.42 30.19
N ALA A 600 -3.32 -17.61 30.52
CA ALA A 600 -4.36 -16.59 30.40
C ALA A 600 -4.85 -16.19 31.79
N THR A 601 -5.33 -14.95 31.93
CA THR A 601 -6.02 -14.44 33.11
C THR A 601 -7.11 -13.47 32.68
N GLU A 602 -8.15 -13.34 33.48
CA GLU A 602 -9.22 -12.36 33.27
C GLU A 602 -9.28 -11.41 34.47
N SER A 603 -9.70 -10.16 34.23
CA SER A 603 -9.98 -9.17 35.26
C SER A 603 -11.23 -8.36 34.91
N GLY A 604 -12.26 -8.52 35.72
CA GLY A 604 -13.54 -7.84 35.59
C GLY A 604 -14.72 -8.79 35.80
N SER A 605 -15.93 -8.26 35.70
CA SER A 605 -17.15 -9.08 35.67
C SER A 605 -18.33 -8.39 34.98
N SER A 606 -18.22 -7.09 34.64
CA SER A 606 -19.28 -6.31 33.99
C SER A 606 -18.71 -5.09 33.26
N GLY A 607 -19.44 -4.56 32.27
CA GLY A 607 -19.00 -3.43 31.45
C GLY A 607 -17.83 -3.79 30.56
N THR A 608 -16.63 -3.40 30.95
CA THR A 608 -15.39 -3.72 30.23
C THR A 608 -14.58 -4.72 31.05
N ILE A 609 -14.38 -5.92 30.51
CA ILE A 609 -13.52 -6.95 31.09
C ILE A 609 -12.20 -7.01 30.33
N THR A 610 -11.11 -7.27 31.05
CA THR A 610 -9.77 -7.36 30.45
C THR A 610 -9.31 -8.81 30.43
N LEU A 611 -9.00 -9.31 29.24
CA LEU A 611 -8.36 -10.60 29.03
C LEU A 611 -6.86 -10.33 28.90
N SER A 612 -6.04 -11.03 29.67
CA SER A 612 -4.58 -10.89 29.64
C SER A 612 -3.91 -12.24 29.45
N ALA A 613 -2.72 -12.23 28.88
CA ALA A 613 -1.91 -13.42 28.74
C ALA A 613 -0.43 -13.12 29.00
N ASN A 614 0.24 -14.06 29.66
CA ASN A 614 1.69 -14.11 29.71
C ASN A 614 2.15 -15.22 28.77
N ALA A 615 2.86 -14.84 27.71
CA ALA A 615 3.38 -15.76 26.72
C ALA A 615 4.89 -15.55 26.55
N SER A 616 5.63 -16.65 26.45
CA SER A 616 7.07 -16.63 26.22
C SER A 616 7.50 -17.83 25.38
N ASP A 617 8.55 -17.61 24.62
CA ASP A 617 9.07 -18.57 23.66
C ASP A 617 10.61 -18.38 23.53
N ASN A 618 11.33 -19.40 23.04
CA ASN A 618 12.78 -19.38 22.86
C ASN A 618 13.25 -18.45 21.73
N VAL A 619 12.41 -18.16 20.73
CA VAL A 619 12.71 -17.22 19.63
C VAL A 619 11.73 -16.04 19.61
N GLY A 620 10.60 -16.15 20.31
CA GLY A 620 9.73 -15.03 20.66
C GLY A 620 8.30 -15.20 20.12
N VAL A 621 7.36 -14.52 20.76
CA VAL A 621 5.91 -14.63 20.46
C VAL A 621 5.48 -13.48 19.53
N THR A 622 4.91 -13.82 18.38
CA THR A 622 4.43 -12.86 17.37
C THR A 622 3.00 -12.39 17.61
N LYS A 623 2.14 -13.25 18.15
CA LYS A 623 0.77 -12.88 18.54
C LYS A 623 0.20 -13.80 19.61
N VAL A 624 -0.75 -13.28 20.37
CA VAL A 624 -1.65 -14.03 21.25
C VAL A 624 -3.09 -13.78 20.83
N GLU A 625 -3.86 -14.84 20.64
CA GLU A 625 -5.30 -14.81 20.38
C GLU A 625 -6.08 -15.17 21.64
N PHE A 626 -7.18 -14.47 21.91
CA PHE A 626 -8.04 -14.68 23.07
C PHE A 626 -9.39 -15.28 22.64
N TYR A 627 -9.72 -16.45 23.19
CA TYR A 627 -10.95 -17.17 22.92
C TYR A 627 -11.82 -17.21 24.18
N VAL A 628 -13.11 -16.85 24.04
CA VAL A 628 -14.12 -17.02 25.09
C VAL A 628 -15.15 -18.04 24.61
N ASP A 629 -15.35 -19.11 25.39
CA ASP A 629 -16.23 -20.25 25.08
C ASP A 629 -15.98 -20.86 23.69
N GLY A 630 -14.70 -20.95 23.33
CA GLY A 630 -14.25 -21.47 22.04
C GLY A 630 -14.35 -20.50 20.86
N ALA A 631 -14.91 -19.29 21.06
CA ALA A 631 -15.02 -18.26 20.03
C ALA A 631 -13.90 -17.21 20.14
N LEU A 632 -13.21 -16.91 19.04
CA LEU A 632 -12.17 -15.88 18.97
C LEU A 632 -12.79 -14.49 19.23
N LYS A 633 -12.25 -13.75 20.21
CA LYS A 633 -12.67 -12.38 20.55
C LYS A 633 -11.71 -11.31 20.05
N GLY A 634 -10.44 -11.65 19.85
CA GLY A 634 -9.43 -10.74 19.32
C GLY A 634 -8.01 -11.26 19.52
N SER A 635 -7.02 -10.47 19.12
CA SER A 635 -5.61 -10.80 19.26
C SER A 635 -4.76 -9.61 19.68
N SER A 636 -3.57 -9.88 20.19
CA SER A 636 -2.56 -8.89 20.58
C SER A 636 -1.20 -9.33 20.04
N THR A 637 -0.45 -8.41 19.42
CA THR A 637 0.85 -8.70 18.76
C THR A 637 2.06 -8.23 19.57
N ALA A 638 1.86 -7.61 20.73
CA ALA A 638 2.94 -7.11 21.57
C ALA A 638 2.63 -7.26 23.06
N ALA A 639 3.67 -7.56 23.85
CA ALA A 639 3.57 -7.61 25.30
C ALA A 639 3.45 -6.19 25.90
N PRO A 640 2.66 -5.99 26.98
CA PRO A 640 1.81 -6.98 27.65
C PRO A 640 0.59 -7.38 26.81
N TYR A 641 0.42 -8.69 26.57
CA TYR A 641 -0.66 -9.19 25.73
C TYR A 641 -1.99 -9.05 26.47
N SER A 642 -2.85 -8.18 25.95
CA SER A 642 -4.16 -7.92 26.54
C SER A 642 -5.20 -7.57 25.48
N LEU A 643 -6.46 -7.85 25.81
CA LEU A 643 -7.63 -7.50 25.03
C LEU A 643 -8.72 -6.97 25.98
N SER A 644 -9.22 -5.79 25.65
CA SER A 644 -10.41 -5.21 26.30
C SER A 644 -11.66 -5.72 25.59
N LEU A 645 -12.58 -6.32 26.35
CA LEU A 645 -13.82 -6.90 25.84
C LEU A 645 -15.02 -6.26 26.54
N ASN A 646 -16.00 -5.80 25.75
CA ASN A 646 -17.29 -5.35 26.28
C ASN A 646 -18.11 -6.58 26.71
N SER A 647 -18.34 -6.74 28.02
CA SER A 647 -19.02 -7.91 28.57
C SER A 647 -20.51 -7.96 28.25
N THR A 648 -21.14 -6.91 27.72
CA THR A 648 -22.53 -6.99 27.23
C THR A 648 -22.66 -7.82 25.94
N THR A 649 -21.53 -8.17 25.31
CA THR A 649 -21.48 -9.12 24.19
C THR A 649 -21.50 -10.59 24.64
N LEU A 650 -21.48 -10.83 25.95
CA LEU A 650 -21.60 -12.14 26.59
C LEU A 650 -22.87 -12.18 27.44
N SER A 651 -23.48 -13.36 27.56
CA SER A 651 -24.58 -13.58 28.50
C SER A 651 -24.11 -13.45 29.96
N ASN A 652 -25.00 -13.19 30.91
CA ASN A 652 -24.63 -13.34 32.32
C ASN A 652 -24.47 -14.83 32.66
N GLY A 653 -23.45 -15.18 33.45
CA GLY A 653 -23.14 -16.56 33.81
C GLY A 653 -21.65 -16.88 33.75
N SER A 654 -21.32 -18.18 33.83
CA SER A 654 -19.95 -18.67 33.75
C SER A 654 -19.48 -18.76 32.29
N HIS A 655 -18.24 -18.36 32.06
CA HIS A 655 -17.54 -18.39 30.78
C HIS A 655 -16.14 -18.99 30.94
N THR A 656 -15.53 -19.36 29.83
CA THR A 656 -14.18 -19.93 29.78
C THR A 656 -13.28 -19.12 28.85
N LEU A 657 -12.09 -18.76 29.33
CA LEU A 657 -11.04 -18.08 28.58
C LEU A 657 -9.93 -19.07 28.21
N VAL A 658 -9.51 -19.08 26.94
CA VAL A 658 -8.32 -19.76 26.45
C VAL A 658 -7.50 -18.78 25.61
N ALA A 659 -6.19 -18.70 25.86
CA ALA A 659 -5.27 -17.95 25.02
C ALA A 659 -4.44 -18.90 24.15
N LYS A 660 -4.23 -18.52 22.88
CA LYS A 660 -3.30 -19.20 21.96
C LYS A 660 -2.16 -18.26 21.58
N ALA A 661 -0.93 -18.63 21.89
CA ALA A 661 0.26 -17.87 21.52
C ALA A 661 0.95 -18.49 20.31
N TYR A 662 1.43 -17.65 19.40
CA TYR A 662 2.06 -18.02 18.14
C TYR A 662 3.45 -17.40 18.09
N ASP A 663 4.44 -18.13 17.57
CA ASP A 663 5.75 -17.59 17.24
C ASP A 663 5.84 -17.21 15.75
N ALA A 664 7.03 -16.88 15.25
CA ALA A 664 7.25 -16.56 13.84
C ALA A 664 7.36 -17.80 12.94
N ALA A 665 7.64 -18.97 13.51
CA ALA A 665 7.73 -20.25 12.81
C ALA A 665 6.37 -20.92 12.62
N GLY A 666 5.32 -20.41 13.26
CA GLY A 666 3.96 -20.92 13.20
C GLY A 666 3.62 -21.96 14.27
N ASN A 667 4.50 -22.19 15.27
CA ASN A 667 4.19 -23.08 16.38
C ASN A 667 3.15 -22.42 17.30
N VAL A 668 2.30 -23.24 17.93
CA VAL A 668 1.15 -22.75 18.71
C VAL A 668 1.14 -23.33 20.11
N GLY A 669 1.26 -22.45 21.10
CA GLY A 669 0.98 -22.74 22.50
C GLY A 669 -0.47 -22.49 22.84
N THR A 670 -1.11 -23.37 23.61
CA THR A 670 -2.49 -23.15 24.10
C THR A 670 -2.50 -23.16 25.62
N SER A 671 -3.11 -22.15 26.25
CA SER A 671 -3.21 -22.07 27.71
C SER A 671 -4.19 -23.11 28.25
N SER A 672 -4.09 -23.39 29.54
CA SER A 672 -5.22 -24.01 30.26
C SER A 672 -6.45 -23.09 30.21
N SER A 673 -7.64 -23.67 30.29
CA SER A 673 -8.89 -22.92 30.37
C SER A 673 -9.03 -22.23 31.72
N VAL A 674 -9.40 -20.94 31.70
CA VAL A 674 -9.67 -20.14 32.90
C VAL A 674 -11.16 -19.83 32.96
N SER A 675 -11.84 -20.27 34.01
CA SER A 675 -13.24 -19.91 34.24
C SER A 675 -13.35 -18.49 34.81
N PHE A 676 -14.27 -17.70 34.28
CA PHE A 676 -14.66 -16.40 34.81
C PHE A 676 -16.18 -16.22 34.72
N SER A 677 -16.74 -15.23 35.40
CA SER A 677 -18.20 -14.98 35.38
C SER A 677 -18.52 -13.57 34.91
N VAL A 678 -19.49 -13.47 34.02
CA VAL A 678 -20.08 -12.19 33.59
C VAL A 678 -21.36 -11.95 34.36
N SER A 679 -21.48 -10.76 34.94
CA SER A 679 -22.64 -10.28 35.68
C SER A 679 -22.91 -8.82 35.32
N ASN A 680 -23.38 -8.60 34.09
CA ASN A 680 -23.92 -7.30 33.71
C ASN A 680 -25.19 -7.06 34.53
N VAL A 681 -25.21 -6.01 35.36
CA VAL A 681 -26.45 -5.55 36.02
C VAL A 681 -27.49 -5.28 34.93
N THR A 682 -28.66 -5.91 35.04
CA THR A 682 -29.81 -5.59 34.20
C THR A 682 -30.14 -4.11 34.37
N ALA A 683 -30.41 -3.40 33.27
CA ALA A 683 -30.86 -2.01 33.34
C ALA A 683 -32.04 -1.90 34.31
N ASP A 684 -32.01 -0.89 35.19
CA ASP A 684 -33.17 -0.58 36.01
C ASP A 684 -34.32 -0.14 35.09
N THR A 685 -35.44 -0.83 35.16
CA THR A 685 -36.66 -0.55 34.37
C THR A 685 -37.80 -0.06 35.25
N THR A 686 -37.57 0.06 36.56
CA THR A 686 -38.60 0.50 37.50
C THR A 686 -38.59 2.03 37.53
N ALA A 687 -39.74 2.65 37.31
CA ALA A 687 -39.85 4.10 37.34
C ALA A 687 -40.01 4.63 38.78
N PRO A 688 -39.50 5.84 39.08
CA PRO A 688 -39.73 6.48 40.36
C PRO A 688 -41.22 6.64 40.70
N THR A 689 -41.55 6.61 41.98
CA THR A 689 -42.87 7.02 42.49
C THR A 689 -42.77 8.46 42.98
N VAL A 690 -43.72 9.34 42.61
CA VAL A 690 -43.67 10.76 42.99
C VAL A 690 -45.03 11.34 43.36
N THR A 691 -45.07 12.16 44.41
CA THR A 691 -46.22 12.98 44.80
C THR A 691 -45.83 14.45 44.83
N ALA A 692 -46.71 15.34 44.37
CA ALA A 692 -46.51 16.78 44.40
C ALA A 692 -47.38 17.43 45.49
N SER A 693 -46.97 18.61 45.96
CA SER A 693 -47.72 19.47 46.86
C SER A 693 -47.29 20.93 46.66
N GLU A 694 -48.12 21.87 47.10
CA GLU A 694 -47.87 23.30 46.99
C GLU A 694 -48.13 23.99 48.34
N SER A 695 -47.43 25.09 48.59
CA SER A 695 -47.74 26.00 49.70
C SER A 695 -47.55 27.47 49.30
N GLY A 696 -48.61 28.26 49.46
CA GLY A 696 -48.64 29.69 49.14
C GLY A 696 -49.88 30.06 48.33
N SER A 697 -50.10 31.35 48.12
CA SER A 697 -51.18 31.83 47.23
C SER A 697 -50.87 33.18 46.57
N SER A 698 -49.78 33.85 46.96
CA SER A 698 -49.38 35.17 46.47
C SER A 698 -47.92 35.45 46.81
N GLY A 699 -47.26 36.33 46.05
CA GLY A 699 -45.83 36.61 46.18
C GLY A 699 -44.96 35.42 45.78
N THR A 700 -44.54 34.63 46.77
CA THR A 700 -43.71 33.43 46.55
C THR A 700 -44.51 32.18 46.91
N ILE A 701 -44.60 31.26 45.96
CA ILE A 701 -45.23 29.95 46.07
C ILE A 701 -44.13 28.89 46.11
N THR A 702 -44.25 27.90 46.99
CA THR A 702 -43.31 26.77 47.05
C THR A 702 -43.97 25.51 46.50
N LEU A 703 -43.40 24.95 45.44
CA LEU A 703 -43.78 23.65 44.88
C LEU A 703 -42.88 22.60 45.50
N SER A 704 -43.44 21.53 46.07
CA SER A 704 -42.68 20.47 46.74
C SER A 704 -43.06 19.10 46.17
N ALA A 705 -42.11 18.17 46.18
CA ALA A 705 -42.35 16.79 45.78
C ALA A 705 -41.61 15.80 46.67
N ASN A 706 -42.27 14.66 46.91
CA ASN A 706 -41.64 13.48 47.51
C ASN A 706 -41.52 12.43 46.43
N ALA A 707 -40.29 11.99 46.15
CA ALA A 707 -40.01 10.99 45.13
C ALA A 707 -39.10 9.90 45.69
N THR A 708 -39.40 8.64 45.38
CA THR A 708 -38.63 7.46 45.79
C THR A 708 -38.51 6.49 44.63
N ASP A 709 -37.43 5.73 44.61
CA ASP A 709 -37.12 4.76 43.56
C ASP A 709 -36.27 3.62 44.15
N ASN A 710 -36.26 2.44 43.52
CA ASN A 710 -35.50 1.27 43.97
C ASN A 710 -33.98 1.45 43.84
N VAL A 711 -33.50 2.31 42.94
CA VAL A 711 -32.06 2.62 42.76
C VAL A 711 -31.77 4.11 43.00
N GLY A 712 -32.78 4.97 42.96
CA GLY A 712 -32.73 6.33 43.47
C GLY A 712 -33.12 7.39 42.43
N VAL A 713 -33.63 8.51 42.91
CA VAL A 713 -34.14 9.61 42.07
C VAL A 713 -33.04 10.64 41.82
N THR A 714 -32.75 10.94 40.55
CA THR A 714 -31.73 11.90 40.12
C THR A 714 -32.25 13.33 40.02
N LYS A 715 -33.52 13.52 39.62
CA LYS A 715 -34.17 14.84 39.59
C LYS A 715 -35.68 14.76 39.66
N VAL A 716 -36.30 15.85 40.10
CA VAL A 716 -37.74 16.10 40.01
C VAL A 716 -37.99 17.42 39.27
N GLU A 717 -38.83 17.38 38.25
CA GLU A 717 -39.30 18.53 37.48
C GLU A 717 -40.70 18.96 37.94
N PHE A 718 -40.94 20.26 38.05
CA PHE A 718 -42.22 20.83 38.47
C PHE A 718 -42.91 21.54 37.31
N TYR A 719 -44.12 21.11 37.00
CA TYR A 719 -44.95 21.66 35.93
C TYR A 719 -46.17 22.35 36.51
N VAL A 720 -46.42 23.60 36.09
CA VAL A 720 -47.67 24.32 36.39
C VAL A 720 -48.43 24.49 35.08
N ASP A 721 -49.68 24.00 35.03
CA ASP A 721 -50.55 23.98 33.84
C ASP A 721 -49.86 23.38 32.61
N GLY A 722 -49.16 22.27 32.82
CA GLY A 722 -48.40 21.58 31.78
C GLY A 722 -47.09 22.27 31.36
N THR A 723 -46.75 23.42 31.93
CA THR A 723 -45.52 24.17 31.62
C THR A 723 -44.44 23.93 32.68
N LEU A 724 -43.24 23.53 32.26
CA LEU A 724 -42.10 23.34 33.17
C LEU A 724 -41.71 24.67 33.81
N LYS A 725 -41.67 24.71 35.15
CA LYS A 725 -41.25 25.88 35.93
C LYS A 725 -39.83 25.75 36.47
N GLY A 726 -39.34 24.53 36.63
CA GLY A 726 -37.98 24.26 37.10
C GLY A 726 -37.81 22.82 37.57
N SER A 727 -36.63 22.51 38.11
CA SER A 727 -36.30 21.18 38.62
C SER A 727 -35.47 21.25 39.90
N SER A 728 -35.49 20.18 40.70
CA SER A 728 -34.60 19.96 41.84
C SER A 728 -33.89 18.62 41.68
N THR A 729 -32.58 18.58 41.96
CA THR A 729 -31.74 17.38 41.86
C THR A 729 -31.47 16.71 43.22
N ALA A 730 -31.98 17.26 44.32
CA ALA A 730 -31.76 16.71 45.65
C ALA A 730 -33.01 16.83 46.53
N ALA A 731 -33.20 15.84 47.41
CA ALA A 731 -34.24 15.85 48.43
C ALA A 731 -33.86 16.79 49.60
N PRO A 732 -34.81 17.53 50.21
CA PRO A 732 -36.21 17.63 49.82
C PRO A 732 -36.37 18.36 48.48
N TYR A 733 -37.15 17.78 47.55
CA TYR A 733 -37.32 18.36 46.22
C TYR A 733 -38.31 19.53 46.31
N SER A 734 -37.83 20.74 46.09
CA SER A 734 -38.65 21.94 46.14
C SER A 734 -38.24 22.97 45.10
N LEU A 735 -39.19 23.78 44.64
CA LEU A 735 -38.99 24.93 43.76
C LEU A 735 -39.77 26.14 44.26
N SER A 736 -39.08 27.27 44.40
CA SER A 736 -39.71 28.56 44.69
C SER A 736 -40.16 29.23 43.38
N LEU A 737 -41.43 29.65 43.31
CA LEU A 737 -42.06 30.26 42.15
C LEU A 737 -42.65 31.63 42.52
N ASN A 738 -42.27 32.67 41.79
CA ASN A 738 -42.91 33.97 41.90
C ASN A 738 -44.33 33.91 41.30
N SER A 739 -45.37 34.09 42.12
CA SER A 739 -46.77 33.98 41.74
C SER A 739 -47.24 35.08 40.77
N THR A 740 -46.50 36.18 40.61
CA THR A 740 -46.81 37.19 39.59
C THR A 740 -46.52 36.70 38.17
N THR A 741 -45.87 35.55 38.02
CA THR A 741 -45.67 34.87 36.73
C THR A 741 -46.86 34.00 36.32
N LEU A 742 -47.87 33.91 37.18
CA LEU A 742 -49.14 33.23 36.95
C LEU A 742 -50.29 34.25 36.99
N SER A 743 -51.35 33.99 36.23
CA SER A 743 -52.60 34.75 36.36
C SER A 743 -53.25 34.53 37.72
N ASN A 744 -54.05 35.47 38.23
CA ASN A 744 -54.89 35.16 39.39
C ASN A 744 -55.97 34.13 38.98
N GLY A 745 -56.21 33.11 39.80
CA GLY A 745 -57.13 32.02 39.49
C GLY A 745 -56.58 30.63 39.89
N SER A 746 -57.27 29.58 39.43
CA SER A 746 -56.91 28.20 39.70
C SER A 746 -55.82 27.71 38.73
N HIS A 747 -54.87 26.94 39.26
CA HIS A 747 -53.75 26.33 38.57
C HIS A 747 -53.60 24.86 38.97
N THR A 748 -52.83 24.11 38.18
CA THR A 748 -52.53 22.69 38.41
C THR A 748 -51.03 22.45 38.48
N LEU A 749 -50.58 21.66 39.45
CA LEU A 749 -49.20 21.24 39.66
C LEU A 749 -49.05 19.75 39.36
N VAL A 750 -48.07 19.40 38.53
CA VAL A 750 -47.61 18.02 38.31
C VAL A 750 -46.11 17.96 38.51
N ALA A 751 -45.62 16.95 39.24
CA ALA A 751 -44.20 16.66 39.36
C ALA A 751 -43.83 15.42 38.55
N LYS A 752 -42.65 15.44 37.90
CA LYS A 752 -42.05 14.28 37.23
C LYS A 752 -40.71 13.94 37.86
N ALA A 753 -40.54 12.71 38.33
CA ALA A 753 -39.30 12.23 38.93
C ALA A 753 -38.58 11.29 37.96
N TYR A 754 -37.25 11.40 37.92
CA TYR A 754 -36.38 10.65 37.03
C TYR A 754 -35.34 9.89 37.86
N ASP A 755 -35.01 8.66 37.50
CA ASP A 755 -33.88 7.92 38.08
C ASP A 755 -32.61 8.10 37.20
N ALA A 756 -31.57 7.32 37.48
CA ALA A 756 -30.32 7.34 36.70
C ALA A 756 -30.40 6.51 35.40
N ALA A 757 -31.35 5.59 35.30
CA ALA A 757 -31.59 4.76 34.13
C ALA A 757 -32.50 5.44 33.07
N GLY A 758 -33.10 6.58 33.42
CA GLY A 758 -33.97 7.38 32.57
C GLY A 758 -35.45 7.02 32.70
N ASN A 759 -35.86 6.20 33.66
CA ASN A 759 -37.27 5.91 33.91
C ASN A 759 -37.96 7.13 34.55
N VAL A 760 -39.25 7.31 34.27
CA VAL A 760 -40.00 8.52 34.64
C VAL A 760 -41.28 8.19 35.40
N GLY A 761 -41.38 8.68 36.63
CA GLY A 761 -42.60 8.74 37.42
C GLY A 761 -43.32 10.06 37.26
N THR A 762 -44.65 10.07 37.16
CA THR A 762 -45.46 11.31 37.11
C THR A 762 -46.49 11.32 38.25
N SER A 763 -46.58 12.42 38.99
CA SER A 763 -47.54 12.57 40.08
C SER A 763 -48.96 12.76 39.58
N SER A 764 -49.95 12.55 40.44
CA SER A 764 -51.28 13.11 40.24
C SER A 764 -51.22 14.65 40.19
N SER A 765 -52.18 15.25 39.48
CA SER A 765 -52.33 16.71 39.42
C SER A 765 -52.86 17.26 40.75
N VAL A 766 -52.24 18.32 41.26
CA VAL A 766 -52.65 19.05 42.47
C VAL A 766 -53.16 20.44 42.08
N SER A 767 -54.38 20.79 42.48
CA SER A 767 -54.92 22.12 42.21
C SER A 767 -54.53 23.12 43.31
N PHE A 768 -54.15 24.34 42.93
CA PHE A 768 -53.88 25.46 43.84
C PHE A 768 -54.37 26.78 43.21
N SER A 769 -54.46 27.87 43.99
CA SER A 769 -54.96 29.16 43.49
C SER A 769 -54.02 30.32 43.76
N VAL A 770 -53.86 31.21 42.79
CA VAL A 770 -53.05 32.43 42.87
C VAL A 770 -53.95 33.65 43.02
N SER A 771 -53.60 34.57 43.94
CA SER A 771 -54.30 35.83 44.18
C SER A 771 -53.32 36.96 44.56
N ASN A 772 -52.90 37.75 43.58
CA ASN A 772 -52.08 38.94 43.79
C ASN A 772 -53.00 40.20 43.85
N THR A 773 -53.05 40.93 44.97
CA THR A 773 -53.80 42.21 45.14
C THR A 773 -52.93 43.43 44.83
N VAL A 774 -53.47 44.48 44.19
CA VAL A 774 -52.74 45.70 43.81
C VAL A 774 -53.29 46.93 44.54
N SER A 775 -52.48 47.58 45.38
CA SER A 775 -52.84 48.83 46.06
C SER A 775 -52.64 50.06 45.16
N THR A 776 -53.61 50.97 45.05
CA THR A 776 -53.54 52.20 44.25
C THR A 776 -53.73 53.44 45.12
N GLN A 777 -52.88 54.46 44.94
CA GLN A 777 -53.02 55.78 45.59
C GLN A 777 -53.90 56.70 44.73
N LEU A 778 -54.94 57.28 45.31
CA LEU A 778 -55.90 58.16 44.61
C LEU A 778 -55.65 59.66 44.84
N ILE A 779 -54.99 60.06 45.92
CA ILE A 779 -54.61 61.45 46.15
C ILE A 779 -53.32 61.75 45.40
N THR A 780 -53.35 62.75 44.52
CA THR A 780 -52.15 63.28 43.86
C THR A 780 -51.62 64.48 44.63
N ASN A 781 -50.30 64.68 44.62
CA ASN A 781 -49.64 65.79 45.32
C ASN A 781 -50.05 65.90 46.80
N GLY A 782 -50.14 64.77 47.50
CA GLY A 782 -50.57 64.71 48.89
C GLY A 782 -49.61 65.36 49.89
N SER A 783 -48.32 65.43 49.54
CA SER A 783 -47.27 66.14 50.28
C SER A 783 -47.16 67.62 49.90
N PHE A 784 -48.00 68.10 48.97
CA PHE A 784 -48.05 69.49 48.51
C PHE A 784 -46.78 70.07 47.85
N GLU A 785 -45.72 69.27 47.62
CA GLU A 785 -44.45 69.72 47.02
C GLU A 785 -44.60 70.30 45.60
N SER A 786 -45.71 70.03 44.91
CA SER A 786 -46.05 70.67 43.63
C SER A 786 -46.97 71.90 43.80
N GLY A 787 -46.93 72.56 44.96
CA GLY A 787 -47.78 73.68 45.30
C GLY A 787 -49.27 73.30 45.27
N ALA A 788 -50.13 74.22 44.81
CA ALA A 788 -51.58 73.98 44.70
C ALA A 788 -51.99 73.04 43.56
N SER A 789 -51.05 72.41 42.85
CA SER A 789 -51.38 71.47 41.77
C SER A 789 -52.27 70.34 42.27
N SER A 790 -53.37 70.08 41.55
CA SER A 790 -54.42 69.10 41.91
C SER A 790 -55.23 69.41 43.18
N TRP A 791 -54.97 70.53 43.86
CA TRP A 791 -55.72 70.96 45.05
C TRP A 791 -56.49 72.25 44.76
N THR A 792 -57.70 72.33 45.28
CA THR A 792 -58.44 73.60 45.36
C THR A 792 -58.34 74.09 46.80
N ALA A 793 -57.74 75.26 47.01
CA ALA A 793 -57.48 75.80 48.34
C ALA A 793 -57.76 77.30 48.41
N SER A 794 -58.03 77.82 49.62
CA SER A 794 -57.97 79.26 49.89
C SER A 794 -56.58 79.81 49.57
N SER A 795 -56.51 81.08 49.17
CA SER A 795 -55.25 81.71 48.75
C SER A 795 -54.21 81.70 49.88
N GLY A 796 -53.03 81.16 49.63
CA GLY A 796 -51.93 81.12 50.59
C GLY A 796 -51.91 79.88 51.50
N VAL A 797 -52.95 79.04 51.48
CA VAL A 797 -53.03 77.83 52.33
C VAL A 797 -51.91 76.83 52.02
N ILE A 798 -51.64 76.56 50.74
CA ILE A 798 -50.52 75.70 50.37
C ILE A 798 -49.27 76.56 50.25
N SER A 799 -48.32 76.37 51.15
CA SER A 799 -47.17 77.25 51.32
C SER A 799 -45.93 76.48 51.77
N ASN A 800 -44.76 76.98 51.38
CA ASN A 800 -43.44 76.53 51.86
C ASN A 800 -42.82 77.47 52.89
N ASP A 801 -43.64 78.30 53.55
CA ASP A 801 -43.19 79.16 54.64
C ASP A 801 -42.52 78.34 55.75
N SER A 802 -41.30 78.73 56.15
CA SER A 802 -40.47 77.97 57.08
C SER A 802 -40.77 78.22 58.55
N THR A 803 -41.63 79.18 58.90
CA THR A 803 -41.97 79.51 60.31
C THR A 803 -42.73 78.39 61.01
N GLN A 804 -43.49 77.60 60.25
CA GLN A 804 -43.93 76.27 60.67
C GLN A 804 -43.37 75.25 59.68
N ALA A 805 -42.58 74.31 60.17
CA ALA A 805 -42.02 73.27 59.30
C ALA A 805 -43.12 72.35 58.74
N ALA A 806 -42.99 71.96 57.47
CA ALA A 806 -43.71 70.82 56.91
C ALA A 806 -43.31 69.53 57.62
N ARG A 807 -44.13 68.48 57.52
CA ARG A 807 -43.79 67.17 58.07
C ARG A 807 -42.73 66.51 57.20
N THR A 808 -42.96 66.45 55.90
CA THR A 808 -41.97 66.00 54.92
C THR A 808 -41.84 67.04 53.81
N GLY A 809 -40.69 67.09 53.16
CA GLY A 809 -40.43 68.11 52.14
C GLY A 809 -40.42 69.53 52.70
N THR A 810 -40.91 70.48 51.91
CA THR A 810 -40.88 71.91 52.20
C THR A 810 -42.26 72.57 52.19
N TYR A 811 -43.25 71.97 51.53
CA TYR A 811 -44.61 72.48 51.43
C TYR A 811 -45.54 71.78 52.42
N LYS A 812 -46.59 72.50 52.83
CA LYS A 812 -47.69 71.96 53.64
C LYS A 812 -48.95 72.76 53.33
N ALA A 813 -50.10 72.20 53.68
CA ALA A 813 -51.30 73.01 53.80
C ALA A 813 -51.37 73.62 55.20
N TRP A 814 -51.11 74.92 55.30
CA TRP A 814 -51.27 75.72 56.51
C TRP A 814 -52.59 76.47 56.41
N MET A 815 -53.58 75.99 57.17
CA MET A 815 -54.89 76.62 57.29
C MET A 815 -54.96 77.44 58.57
N ASN A 816 -55.54 78.63 58.52
CA ASN A 816 -55.73 79.56 59.62
C ASN A 816 -54.40 80.05 60.27
N GLY A 817 -54.48 80.65 61.45
CA GLY A 817 -53.34 81.23 62.17
C GLY A 817 -53.24 82.75 62.04
N TYR A 818 -54.36 83.40 61.70
CA TYR A 818 -54.43 84.84 61.45
C TYR A 818 -54.61 85.65 62.72
N GLY A 819 -55.08 85.04 63.82
CA GLY A 819 -55.45 85.78 65.04
C GLY A 819 -56.68 86.69 64.84
N SER A 820 -57.53 86.36 63.87
CA SER A 820 -58.80 87.01 63.60
C SER A 820 -59.74 86.06 62.85
N ALA A 821 -61.03 86.37 62.81
CA ALA A 821 -62.03 85.51 62.19
C ALA A 821 -61.70 85.23 60.70
N HIS A 822 -61.42 83.96 60.39
CA HIS A 822 -61.05 83.52 59.05
C HIS A 822 -61.55 82.11 58.75
N THR A 823 -61.77 81.80 57.48
CA THR A 823 -62.14 80.44 57.05
C THR A 823 -61.31 80.02 55.86
N ASP A 824 -60.53 78.97 56.06
CA ASP A 824 -59.74 78.35 55.02
C ASP A 824 -60.33 77.03 54.58
N THR A 825 -60.18 76.74 53.28
CA THR A 825 -60.66 75.52 52.68
C THR A 825 -59.56 74.88 51.86
N LEU A 826 -59.55 73.55 51.81
CA LEU A 826 -58.64 72.75 51.01
C LEU A 826 -59.34 71.46 50.60
N TYR A 827 -59.36 71.13 49.31
CA TYR A 827 -59.87 69.83 48.87
C TYR A 827 -59.27 69.32 47.57
N GLN A 828 -59.36 68.00 47.41
CA GLN A 828 -59.15 67.30 46.15
C GLN A 828 -60.35 66.38 45.88
N GLN A 829 -60.80 66.34 44.62
CA GLN A 829 -61.85 65.44 44.18
C GLN A 829 -61.24 64.15 43.64
N VAL A 830 -61.71 63.00 44.14
CA VAL A 830 -61.19 61.66 43.85
C VAL A 830 -62.32 60.69 43.54
N SER A 831 -62.11 59.80 42.57
CA SER A 831 -63.05 58.72 42.22
C SER A 831 -62.59 57.41 42.84
N ILE A 832 -63.36 56.87 43.79
CA ILE A 832 -63.05 55.58 44.41
C ILE A 832 -63.61 54.47 43.51
N PRO A 833 -62.78 53.55 42.97
CA PRO A 833 -63.27 52.49 42.10
C PRO A 833 -64.29 51.57 42.82
N SER A 834 -65.21 50.96 42.08
CA SER A 834 -66.23 50.06 42.67
C SER A 834 -65.68 48.68 43.04
N GLY A 835 -64.64 48.21 42.35
CA GLY A 835 -64.10 46.84 42.47
C GLY A 835 -63.07 46.62 43.58
N ILE A 836 -62.89 47.57 44.49
CA ILE A 836 -61.87 47.50 45.55
C ILE A 836 -62.42 46.83 46.82
N SER A 837 -61.52 46.18 47.57
CA SER A 837 -61.78 45.58 48.87
C SER A 837 -61.77 46.60 50.00
N SER A 838 -60.94 47.65 49.94
CA SER A 838 -60.86 48.71 50.95
C SER A 838 -60.45 50.07 50.35
N ALA A 839 -60.85 51.18 50.96
CA ALA A 839 -60.32 52.52 50.70
C ALA A 839 -59.98 53.24 52.00
N THR A 840 -58.74 53.67 52.18
CA THR A 840 -58.27 54.26 53.44
C THR A 840 -57.66 55.64 53.22
N LEU A 841 -58.28 56.68 53.77
CA LEU A 841 -57.73 58.03 53.83
C LEU A 841 -56.75 58.11 54.99
N SER A 842 -55.55 58.66 54.78
CA SER A 842 -54.67 59.10 55.85
C SER A 842 -54.08 60.48 55.57
N PHE A 843 -53.83 61.26 56.60
CA PHE A 843 -53.08 62.52 56.52
C PHE A 843 -52.41 62.81 57.86
N TRP A 844 -51.47 63.73 57.88
CA TRP A 844 -50.79 64.17 59.09
C TRP A 844 -51.24 65.56 59.47
N LEU A 845 -51.56 65.75 60.75
CA LEU A 845 -52.04 67.02 61.28
C LEU A 845 -51.16 67.47 62.45
N LYS A 846 -50.70 68.72 62.41
CA LYS A 846 -50.17 69.45 63.55
C LYS A 846 -51.07 70.65 63.83
N VAL A 847 -51.43 70.84 65.09
CA VAL A 847 -52.22 72.01 65.53
C VAL A 847 -51.34 72.87 66.42
N VAL A 848 -51.23 74.16 66.11
CA VAL A 848 -50.50 75.15 66.90
C VAL A 848 -51.50 76.22 67.30
N SER A 849 -51.53 76.61 68.56
CA SER A 849 -52.50 77.58 69.04
C SER A 849 -51.93 78.42 70.17
N ASP A 850 -52.14 79.73 70.07
CA ASP A 850 -51.86 80.70 71.12
C ASP A 850 -53.01 80.78 72.15
N GLU A 851 -54.14 80.12 71.87
CA GLU A 851 -55.25 80.00 72.81
C GLU A 851 -54.80 79.22 74.06
N THR A 852 -55.08 79.78 75.23
CA THR A 852 -54.68 79.22 76.53
C THR A 852 -55.77 78.35 77.17
N THR A 853 -56.99 78.38 76.63
CA THR A 853 -58.08 77.52 77.11
C THR A 853 -57.78 76.04 76.90
N THR A 854 -58.25 75.21 77.83
CA THR A 854 -58.14 73.75 77.78
C THR A 854 -59.48 73.05 77.62
N THR A 855 -60.59 73.80 77.60
CA THR A 855 -61.95 73.23 77.57
C THR A 855 -62.81 73.77 76.44
N GLN A 856 -62.50 74.94 75.87
CA GLN A 856 -63.31 75.57 74.85
C GLN A 856 -62.66 75.43 73.47
N ALA A 857 -63.40 74.86 72.51
CA ALA A 857 -63.02 74.82 71.11
C ALA A 857 -63.50 76.10 70.41
N TYR A 858 -62.61 77.08 70.25
CA TYR A 858 -62.88 78.34 69.55
C TYR A 858 -62.66 78.19 68.05
N ASP A 859 -61.55 77.58 67.67
CA ASP A 859 -61.14 77.38 66.29
C ASP A 859 -61.25 75.91 65.95
N THR A 860 -61.71 75.57 64.74
CA THR A 860 -61.92 74.18 64.34
C THR A 860 -61.40 73.86 62.95
N LEU A 861 -60.82 72.67 62.79
CA LEU A 861 -60.60 72.04 61.50
C LEU A 861 -61.54 70.84 61.37
N LYS A 862 -62.45 70.88 60.40
CA LYS A 862 -63.28 69.72 60.04
C LYS A 862 -62.70 69.02 58.83
N VAL A 863 -62.64 67.70 58.92
CA VAL A 863 -62.28 66.82 57.80
C VAL A 863 -63.55 66.13 57.34
N GLN A 864 -63.91 66.36 56.10
CA GLN A 864 -65.21 65.99 55.54
C GLN A 864 -65.03 65.19 54.26
N VAL A 865 -66.02 64.33 54.02
CA VAL A 865 -66.29 63.78 52.70
C VAL A 865 -67.46 64.55 52.14
N GLN A 866 -67.28 65.19 51.00
CA GLN A 866 -68.36 65.86 50.27
C GLN A 866 -68.61 65.18 48.93
N ASN A 867 -69.81 65.33 48.38
CA ASN A 867 -70.05 64.95 46.98
C ASN A 867 -69.41 65.99 46.02
N SER A 868 -69.46 65.70 44.72
CA SER A 868 -68.91 66.59 43.69
C SER A 868 -69.58 67.97 43.60
N SER A 869 -70.76 68.15 44.22
CA SER A 869 -71.47 69.43 44.29
C SER A 869 -71.19 70.22 45.58
N GLY A 870 -70.39 69.69 46.51
CA GLY A 870 -70.05 70.35 47.77
C GLY A 870 -71.00 70.06 48.94
N THR A 871 -71.95 69.14 48.81
CA THR A 871 -72.78 68.69 49.94
C THR A 871 -71.97 67.77 50.85
N VAL A 872 -71.99 68.03 52.16
CA VAL A 872 -71.33 67.17 53.17
C VAL A 872 -72.04 65.82 53.26
N LEU A 873 -71.34 64.75 52.91
CA LEU A 873 -71.80 63.36 53.06
C LEU A 873 -71.46 62.82 54.46
N ALA A 874 -70.28 63.16 54.98
CA ALA A 874 -69.88 62.87 56.34
C ALA A 874 -68.83 63.86 56.85
N THR A 875 -68.81 64.09 58.17
CA THR A 875 -67.66 64.71 58.85
C THR A 875 -66.89 63.60 59.56
N LEU A 876 -65.68 63.31 59.08
CA LEU A 876 -64.83 62.23 59.58
C LEU A 876 -64.22 62.57 60.94
N ALA A 877 -63.82 63.83 61.12
CA ALA A 877 -63.32 64.34 62.39
C ALA A 877 -63.46 65.86 62.47
N THR A 878 -63.50 66.37 63.70
CA THR A 878 -63.33 67.79 64.03
C THR A 878 -62.16 67.92 65.00
N TYR A 879 -61.17 68.71 64.64
CA TYR A 879 -60.07 69.13 65.49
C TYR A 879 -60.25 70.58 65.87
N SER A 880 -59.58 71.04 66.92
CA SER A 880 -59.67 72.41 67.40
C SER A 880 -58.36 72.88 68.05
N ASN A 881 -58.33 74.12 68.51
CA ASN A 881 -57.27 74.66 69.38
C ASN A 881 -56.95 73.75 70.59
N LEU A 882 -57.92 72.95 71.08
CA LEU A 882 -57.70 71.98 72.16
C LEU A 882 -56.80 70.80 71.76
N ASN A 883 -56.57 70.60 70.46
CA ASN A 883 -55.69 69.55 69.93
C ASN A 883 -54.24 70.04 69.73
N LYS A 884 -53.87 71.21 70.27
CA LYS A 884 -52.53 71.77 70.11
C LYS A 884 -51.42 70.81 70.57
N GLY A 885 -50.33 70.76 69.82
CA GLY A 885 -49.19 69.89 70.10
C GLY A 885 -47.94 70.29 69.30
N SER A 886 -46.79 69.75 69.69
CA SER A 886 -45.50 70.09 69.07
C SER A 886 -45.16 69.30 67.81
N SER A 887 -45.88 68.21 67.52
CA SER A 887 -45.57 67.29 66.41
C SER A 887 -46.79 67.00 65.52
N TYR A 888 -46.52 66.58 64.27
CA TYR A 888 -47.54 66.02 63.40
C TYR A 888 -47.99 64.64 63.89
N LEU A 889 -49.30 64.39 63.87
CA LEU A 889 -49.90 63.10 64.19
C LEU A 889 -50.72 62.58 63.00
N GLN A 890 -50.53 61.32 62.63
CA GLN A 890 -51.29 60.70 61.55
C GLN A 890 -52.73 60.47 61.97
N LYS A 891 -53.64 60.73 61.06
CA LYS A 891 -55.08 60.47 61.15
C LYS A 891 -55.46 59.58 60.00
N THR A 892 -56.27 58.56 60.28
CA THR A 892 -56.65 57.54 59.30
C THR A 892 -58.15 57.27 59.40
N PHE A 893 -58.82 57.14 58.26
CA PHE A 893 -60.26 56.93 58.15
C PHE A 893 -60.57 55.92 57.04
N ASP A 894 -61.49 55.00 57.32
CA ASP A 894 -62.02 54.08 56.31
C ASP A 894 -63.08 54.77 55.47
N LEU A 895 -62.84 54.83 54.15
CA LEU A 895 -63.73 55.40 53.14
C LEU A 895 -64.34 54.32 52.24
N SER A 896 -64.25 53.04 52.61
CA SER A 896 -64.79 51.90 51.86
C SER A 896 -66.29 51.98 51.61
N ALA A 897 -67.04 52.77 52.39
CA ALA A 897 -68.46 53.03 52.17
C ALA A 897 -68.75 53.84 50.88
N TYR A 898 -67.74 54.53 50.33
CA TYR A 898 -67.87 55.40 49.15
C TYR A 898 -67.35 54.75 47.86
N LYS A 899 -67.19 53.42 47.84
CA LYS A 899 -66.81 52.66 46.63
C LYS A 899 -67.74 52.96 45.46
N GLY A 900 -67.14 53.15 44.29
CA GLY A 900 -67.85 53.51 43.05
C GLY A 900 -68.32 54.97 42.98
N GLN A 901 -67.98 55.82 43.94
CA GLN A 901 -68.40 57.22 43.97
C GLN A 901 -67.22 58.19 43.75
N THR A 902 -67.52 59.36 43.17
CA THR A 902 -66.61 60.50 43.13
C THR A 902 -66.91 61.43 44.30
N ILE A 903 -65.93 61.61 45.19
CA ILE A 903 -66.04 62.38 46.42
C ILE A 903 -64.97 63.47 46.48
N ARG A 904 -65.14 64.45 47.36
CA ARG A 904 -64.10 65.41 47.74
C ARG A 904 -63.61 65.09 49.14
N ILE A 905 -62.29 64.94 49.28
CA ILE A 905 -61.63 64.95 50.59
C ILE A 905 -61.43 66.43 50.95
N TYR A 906 -62.22 66.91 51.89
CA TYR A 906 -62.40 68.32 52.14
C TYR A 906 -62.00 68.70 53.56
N PHE A 907 -61.06 69.63 53.68
CA PHE A 907 -60.62 70.23 54.93
C PHE A 907 -61.19 71.64 54.99
N VAL A 908 -61.79 72.00 56.13
CA VAL A 908 -62.25 73.36 56.40
C VAL A 908 -61.84 73.79 57.78
N GLY A 909 -60.98 74.79 57.82
CA GLY A 909 -60.51 75.43 59.03
C GLY A 909 -61.28 76.72 59.27
N VAL A 910 -61.86 76.89 60.44
CA VAL A 910 -62.58 78.07 60.88
C VAL A 910 -61.88 78.59 62.13
N GLU A 911 -61.31 79.77 62.03
CA GLU A 911 -60.72 80.52 63.13
C GLU A 911 -61.71 81.60 63.55
N GLY A 912 -61.95 81.68 64.85
CA GLY A 912 -62.90 82.55 65.50
C GLY A 912 -62.28 83.83 66.03
N SER A 913 -61.95 83.84 67.33
CA SER A 913 -61.54 84.99 68.16
C SER A 913 -60.28 85.74 67.69
N THR A 914 -59.83 86.71 68.48
CA THR A 914 -58.62 87.52 68.25
C THR A 914 -57.29 86.79 68.51
N VAL A 915 -57.27 85.45 68.66
CA VAL A 915 -56.07 84.67 69.03
C VAL A 915 -55.87 83.53 68.04
N ALA A 916 -54.61 83.27 67.67
CA ALA A 916 -54.30 82.46 66.51
C ALA A 916 -54.36 80.94 66.79
N THR A 917 -54.95 80.19 65.85
CA THR A 917 -54.81 78.73 65.77
C THR A 917 -54.54 78.29 64.34
N SER A 918 -53.37 77.66 64.14
CA SER A 918 -52.91 77.10 62.88
C SER A 918 -53.18 75.60 62.80
N PHE A 919 -53.76 75.16 61.70
CA PHE A 919 -53.94 73.75 61.37
C PHE A 919 -53.05 73.40 60.17
N LEU A 920 -52.02 72.58 60.42
CA LEU A 920 -51.05 72.19 59.40
C LEU A 920 -51.33 70.75 58.96
N VAL A 921 -51.78 70.58 57.73
CA VAL A 921 -52.05 69.29 57.10
C VAL A 921 -50.94 68.96 56.11
N ASP A 922 -50.47 67.70 56.15
CA ASP A 922 -49.41 67.22 55.27
C ASP A 922 -49.57 65.72 54.96
N ASP A 923 -48.91 65.24 53.90
CA ASP A 923 -48.86 63.84 53.47
C ASP A 923 -50.26 63.17 53.38
N VAL A 924 -51.18 63.80 52.64
CA VAL A 924 -52.53 63.27 52.42
C VAL A 924 -52.50 62.11 51.42
N THR A 925 -53.13 60.99 51.77
CA THR A 925 -53.16 59.76 50.99
C THR A 925 -54.56 59.14 51.04
N LEU A 926 -55.06 58.63 49.93
CA LEU A 926 -56.24 57.75 49.86
C LEU A 926 -55.85 56.48 49.09
N THR A 927 -55.57 55.40 49.82
CA THR A 927 -55.11 54.15 49.21
C THR A 927 -56.25 53.16 49.09
N THR A 928 -56.40 52.54 47.91
CA THR A 928 -57.40 51.48 47.66
C THR A 928 -56.73 50.15 47.36
N ASN A 929 -57.30 49.03 47.82
CA ASN A 929 -56.78 47.68 47.60
C ASN A 929 -57.77 46.77 46.91
#